data_AF-H2KTR2-F1
#
_entry.id   AF-H2KTR2-F1
#
_cell.length_a   1.000
_cell.length_b   1.000
_cell.length_c   1.000
_cell.angle_alpha   90.00
_cell.angle_beta   90.00
_cell.angle_gamma   90.00
#
_symmetry.space_group_name_H-M   'P 1'
#
loop_
_entity.id
_entity.type
_entity.pdbx_description
1 polymer ?
#
loop_
_entity_poly.entity_id
_entity_poly.type
_entity_poly.pdbx_seq_one_letter_code
_entity_poly.pdbx_strand_id
1 'polypeptide(L)'
;MSPTLPTYRPWTELQCVGSSRPFTAALTEVVQQSVTPTRYRAGQQPSLLDLVITNERHFVDQVTINAPLGHSDHCVLTFDFICYWARNPEPQTWIRNFCRADFSGMRIFLNQVKLGPASVEDLYRTIVQKVHEADAMFVPKKPARSRMSRKLPKRIRRLLEKRSQLFLKKLTTGDTEDELAFRKMRNRCKSEIRQWNIRKQATILDLARKNRNVLLKYMRHRRRNKPSAFSLRDRNGEPTSDPIVVSEFYRDHYAGERQLLNDKNKTVLGTLGEGLDPVYHCSVIQRDTMQLDLNSSLDEIILAVQNWNSNAFLGFTPCLHKLSCPQDHPVDKLCSLLEVLCTQVKLLPSTMISELLQTVSDPAIWIYCDPSLSSAMINFLTELAVNFTALLSDVCDICVQLILMKPIVANPKGCRIQAPICSMVALSFTASLLSIVPQSEATLTDRIVSKFPGWRKPLSELILTSSNVLCLIASQSTARWLSIPNICSLLGTIFKLIVDLELSSDHHSHTVPEQSSLSNEPENLCMSALQNRVYEIVEQVTAKEGTSVSKLEMLTWIVMTQLRTVCTRAAPNSLDTNNLDWSVLCSVFKRMKSLFAQFVLPVNIRIEAFPLLCLYTASLRGGLMINWTEFLWNTIKDDQQDCGTRVAAVAYLASLLSRIRTCPSDLVIELLHDMTRWCVDYVYRNRGLIVVTNGAELLVTEHRIYYAVCDAIFYIIVQLHATLLDNEYYRASCETLPLAQIMLSPLSPLENTPADLRWAFERIVSMYHLSCASMSVSPVFSIVDRTSGDVLPTTLDSCLLADIRPSQLFSLPFQSKLCLIKPFVQHLFRDFVLGKRFSAATDASSKTNTGRKAKRKRQSYQGVDVRKLARIAGGDF
;
A
#
# COMPACT_ATOMS: atom_id res chain seq x y z
N MET A 1 47.51 -34.70 -27.84
CA MET A 1 46.42 -34.28 -26.94
C MET A 1 45.35 -33.58 -27.77
N SER A 2 44.33 -34.34 -28.17
CA SER A 2 43.15 -33.88 -28.89
C SER A 2 42.01 -33.62 -27.89
N PRO A 3 41.30 -32.49 -27.96
CA PRO A 3 40.22 -32.19 -27.03
C PRO A 3 38.99 -33.03 -27.38
N THR A 4 38.46 -33.70 -26.36
CA THR A 4 37.24 -34.51 -26.40
C THR A 4 36.00 -33.64 -26.62
N LEU A 5 35.23 -33.95 -27.68
CA LEU A 5 33.87 -33.44 -27.89
C LEU A 5 32.92 -33.96 -26.81
N PRO A 6 31.94 -33.16 -26.33
CA PRO A 6 30.95 -33.63 -25.37
C PRO A 6 30.01 -34.64 -26.04
N THR A 7 29.91 -35.84 -25.45
CA THR A 7 28.94 -36.87 -25.80
C THR A 7 27.52 -36.38 -25.50
N TYR A 8 26.73 -36.13 -26.54
CA TYR A 8 25.28 -35.92 -26.43
C TYR A 8 24.62 -37.18 -25.87
N ARG A 9 23.80 -37.05 -24.80
CA ARG A 9 22.96 -38.16 -24.33
C ARG A 9 21.85 -38.45 -25.37
N PRO A 10 21.53 -39.72 -25.65
CA PRO A 10 20.42 -40.09 -26.52
C PRO A 10 19.06 -39.60 -25.95
N TRP A 11 18.14 -39.18 -26.82
CA TRP A 11 16.78 -38.74 -26.45
C TRP A 11 15.98 -39.79 -25.65
N THR A 12 16.39 -41.07 -25.71
CA THR A 12 15.82 -42.19 -24.96
C THR A 12 16.12 -42.17 -23.46
N GLU A 13 17.06 -41.34 -23.00
CA GLU A 13 17.49 -41.28 -21.59
C GLU A 13 16.96 -40.07 -20.81
N LEU A 14 16.21 -39.18 -21.46
CA LEU A 14 15.61 -38.00 -20.83
C LEU A 14 14.28 -38.39 -20.15
N GLN A 15 14.12 -38.03 -18.86
CA GLN A 15 12.89 -38.25 -18.09
C GLN A 15 12.05 -36.97 -18.05
N CYS A 16 10.72 -37.08 -18.10
CA CYS A 16 9.82 -35.93 -17.93
C CYS A 16 9.85 -35.44 -16.47
N VAL A 17 9.99 -34.12 -16.25
CA VAL A 17 9.95 -33.53 -14.91
C VAL A 17 8.60 -33.85 -14.25
N GLY A 18 8.62 -34.64 -13.18
CA GLY A 18 7.42 -35.09 -12.45
C GLY A 18 6.96 -36.52 -12.75
N SER A 19 7.62 -37.28 -13.64
CA SER A 19 7.35 -38.72 -13.82
C SER A 19 8.63 -39.52 -14.09
N SER A 20 8.73 -40.74 -13.58
CA SER A 20 9.87 -41.65 -13.82
C SER A 20 9.89 -42.29 -15.22
N ARG A 21 9.00 -41.85 -16.15
CA ARG A 21 8.89 -42.42 -17.49
C ARG A 21 9.88 -41.76 -18.46
N PRO A 22 10.46 -42.54 -19.41
CA PRO A 22 11.27 -41.98 -20.49
C PRO A 22 10.45 -41.05 -21.40
N PHE A 23 11.05 -39.96 -21.88
CA PHE A 23 10.46 -38.99 -22.82
C PHE A 23 9.84 -39.65 -24.07
N THR A 24 10.41 -40.77 -24.52
CA THR A 24 9.88 -41.55 -25.65
C THR A 24 8.53 -42.21 -25.38
N ALA A 25 8.18 -42.49 -24.12
CA ALA A 25 6.87 -43.04 -23.75
C ALA A 25 5.77 -41.96 -23.72
N ALA A 26 6.13 -40.67 -23.64
CA ALA A 26 5.17 -39.57 -23.79
C ALA A 26 4.84 -39.32 -25.28
N LEU A 27 5.77 -39.63 -26.19
CA LEU A 27 5.55 -39.48 -27.64
C LEU A 27 4.58 -40.51 -28.24
N THR A 28 4.31 -41.64 -27.56
CA THR A 28 3.27 -42.60 -27.99
C THR A 28 1.84 -42.06 -27.88
N GLU A 29 1.62 -40.99 -27.12
CA GLU A 29 0.32 -40.31 -27.01
C GLU A 29 0.13 -39.21 -28.07
N VAL A 30 1.15 -38.92 -28.88
CA VAL A 30 1.13 -37.78 -29.80
C VAL A 30 1.17 -38.28 -31.25
N VAL A 31 0.28 -37.76 -32.09
CA VAL A 31 0.19 -38.19 -33.49
C VAL A 31 1.00 -37.27 -34.38
N GLN A 32 1.98 -37.86 -35.05
CA GLN A 32 2.70 -37.25 -36.16
C GLN A 32 1.84 -37.32 -37.43
N GLN A 33 1.50 -36.17 -38.03
CA GLN A 33 0.69 -36.13 -39.25
C GLN A 33 1.51 -36.01 -40.55
N SER A 34 2.75 -35.49 -40.53
CA SER A 34 3.60 -35.45 -41.73
C SER A 34 4.33 -36.78 -41.92
N VAL A 35 4.00 -37.50 -43.00
CA VAL A 35 4.58 -38.83 -43.33
C VAL A 35 5.47 -38.78 -44.58
N THR A 36 5.51 -37.66 -45.30
CA THR A 36 6.25 -37.50 -46.56
C THR A 36 7.48 -36.60 -46.39
N PRO A 37 8.60 -36.84 -47.10
CA PRO A 37 9.83 -36.06 -46.95
C PRO A 37 9.60 -34.56 -47.11
N THR A 38 10.11 -33.78 -46.17
CA THR A 38 9.94 -32.32 -46.10
C THR A 38 11.17 -31.54 -46.55
N ARG A 39 12.31 -32.23 -46.75
CA ARG A 39 13.54 -31.67 -47.28
C ARG A 39 13.96 -32.32 -48.60
N TYR A 40 14.22 -31.49 -49.61
CA TYR A 40 14.69 -31.88 -50.95
C TYR A 40 15.95 -31.10 -51.33
N ARG A 41 17.12 -31.75 -51.25
CA ARG A 41 18.41 -31.17 -51.65
C ARG A 41 18.96 -31.88 -52.89
N ALA A 42 19.53 -31.11 -53.82
CA ALA A 42 20.08 -31.65 -55.06
C ALA A 42 21.20 -32.67 -54.77
N GLY A 43 21.09 -33.87 -55.33
CA GLY A 43 22.06 -34.95 -55.13
C GLY A 43 21.93 -35.71 -53.80
N GLN A 44 20.88 -35.46 -53.00
CA GLN A 44 20.62 -36.17 -51.75
C GLN A 44 19.25 -36.86 -51.78
N GLN A 45 19.14 -37.99 -51.06
CA GLN A 45 17.85 -38.65 -50.80
C GLN A 45 16.95 -37.71 -49.97
N PRO A 46 15.67 -37.55 -50.34
CA PRO A 46 14.72 -36.73 -49.57
C PRO A 46 14.60 -37.23 -48.12
N SER A 47 14.53 -36.31 -47.16
CA SER A 47 14.40 -36.63 -45.73
C SER A 47 13.20 -35.93 -45.10
N LEU A 48 12.56 -36.60 -44.14
CA LEU A 48 11.51 -36.03 -43.29
C LEU A 48 12.18 -35.39 -42.07
N LEU A 49 12.30 -34.06 -42.07
CA LEU A 49 12.93 -33.31 -40.97
C LEU A 49 11.95 -32.37 -40.26
N ASP A 50 10.94 -31.88 -40.98
CA ASP A 50 9.88 -31.03 -40.43
C ASP A 50 8.66 -31.88 -40.03
N LEU A 51 8.33 -31.89 -38.74
CA LEU A 51 7.25 -32.68 -38.15
C LEU A 51 6.09 -31.80 -37.68
N VAL A 52 4.86 -32.21 -37.99
CA VAL A 52 3.65 -31.66 -37.36
C VAL A 52 3.13 -32.68 -36.36
N ILE A 53 3.19 -32.32 -35.08
CA ILE A 53 2.90 -33.19 -33.94
C ILE A 53 1.69 -32.60 -33.19
N THR A 54 0.65 -33.40 -32.98
CA THR A 54 -0.60 -32.99 -32.30
C THR A 54 -1.05 -34.06 -31.31
N ASN A 55 -1.60 -33.64 -30.17
CA ASN A 55 -2.15 -34.54 -29.15
C ASN A 55 -3.34 -35.36 -29.65
N GLU A 56 -4.16 -34.80 -30.55
CA GLU A 56 -5.28 -35.52 -31.17
C GLU A 56 -5.23 -35.41 -32.70
N ARG A 57 -5.63 -36.49 -33.39
CA ARG A 57 -5.59 -36.55 -34.87
C ARG A 57 -6.51 -35.55 -35.54
N HIS A 58 -7.54 -35.06 -34.85
CA HIS A 58 -8.59 -34.25 -35.47
C HIS A 58 -8.30 -32.74 -35.44
N PHE A 59 -7.32 -32.26 -34.67
CA PHE A 59 -6.99 -30.83 -34.60
C PHE A 59 -6.24 -30.29 -35.80
N VAL A 60 -5.59 -31.16 -36.56
CA VAL A 60 -4.88 -30.78 -37.78
C VAL A 60 -5.57 -31.46 -38.95
N ASP A 61 -6.03 -30.66 -39.91
CA ASP A 61 -6.67 -31.09 -41.14
C ASP A 61 -5.87 -30.56 -42.35
N GLN A 62 -5.96 -31.24 -43.50
CA GLN A 62 -5.35 -30.81 -44.77
C GLN A 62 -3.85 -30.40 -44.74
N VAL A 63 -2.97 -31.24 -44.18
CA VAL A 63 -1.52 -31.01 -44.29
C VAL A 63 -1.06 -31.09 -45.75
N THR A 64 -0.63 -29.95 -46.29
CA THR A 64 -0.20 -29.75 -47.68
C THR A 64 1.26 -29.30 -47.72
N ILE A 65 2.05 -29.94 -48.58
CA ILE A 65 3.46 -29.64 -48.79
C ILE A 65 3.63 -28.76 -50.03
N ASN A 66 4.05 -27.53 -49.82
CA ASN A 66 4.25 -26.52 -50.84
C ASN A 66 5.72 -26.36 -51.24
N ALA A 67 5.92 -25.77 -52.41
CA ALA A 67 7.26 -25.50 -52.95
C ALA A 67 8.12 -24.65 -51.99
N PRO A 68 9.42 -24.94 -51.88
CA PRO A 68 10.33 -24.26 -50.97
C PRO A 68 10.41 -22.74 -51.21
N LEU A 69 10.68 -22.00 -50.14
CA LEU A 69 10.90 -20.56 -50.22
C LEU A 69 12.32 -20.26 -50.71
N GLY A 70 12.41 -19.54 -51.83
CA GLY A 70 13.69 -19.03 -52.32
C GLY A 70 14.65 -20.13 -52.74
N HIS A 71 15.70 -20.37 -51.94
CA HIS A 71 16.71 -21.42 -52.15
C HIS A 71 16.71 -22.46 -51.04
N SER A 72 15.75 -22.39 -50.12
CA SER A 72 15.60 -23.38 -49.05
C SER A 72 15.45 -24.78 -49.66
N ASP A 73 16.07 -25.75 -49.00
CA ASP A 73 15.89 -27.16 -49.22
C ASP A 73 14.69 -27.71 -48.43
N HIS A 74 14.12 -26.94 -47.51
CA HIS A 74 12.88 -27.27 -46.79
C HIS A 74 11.63 -26.79 -47.55
N CYS A 75 10.67 -27.70 -47.68
CA CYS A 75 9.33 -27.40 -48.20
C CYS A 75 8.52 -26.55 -47.21
N VAL A 76 7.50 -25.87 -47.72
CA VAL A 76 6.59 -25.10 -46.86
C VAL A 76 5.42 -26.00 -46.48
N LEU A 77 5.20 -26.22 -45.19
CA LEU A 77 4.04 -26.94 -44.70
C LEU A 77 2.88 -25.97 -44.45
N THR A 78 1.71 -26.28 -45.01
CA THR A 78 0.45 -25.60 -44.72
C THR A 78 -0.56 -26.61 -44.22
N PHE A 79 -1.23 -26.32 -43.12
CA PHE A 79 -2.25 -27.19 -42.56
C PHE A 79 -3.33 -26.33 -41.91
N ASP A 80 -4.54 -26.85 -41.89
CA ASP A 80 -5.66 -26.25 -41.19
C ASP A 80 -5.63 -26.72 -39.74
N PHE A 81 -5.68 -25.77 -38.80
CA PHE A 81 -5.75 -26.08 -37.38
C PHE A 81 -7.15 -25.78 -36.87
N ILE A 82 -7.81 -26.79 -36.34
CA ILE A 82 -9.14 -26.66 -35.76
C ILE A 82 -8.98 -26.12 -34.34
N CYS A 83 -9.35 -24.86 -34.16
CA CYS A 83 -9.29 -24.15 -32.88
C CYS A 83 -10.71 -23.78 -32.44
N TYR A 84 -11.08 -24.05 -31.19
CA TYR A 84 -12.41 -23.76 -30.65
C TYR A 84 -12.60 -22.31 -30.17
N TRP A 85 -11.67 -21.40 -30.49
CA TRP A 85 -11.77 -20.00 -30.08
C TRP A 85 -12.52 -19.16 -31.13
N ALA A 86 -13.60 -18.50 -30.72
CA ALA A 86 -14.32 -17.55 -31.56
C ALA A 86 -13.45 -16.32 -31.85
N ARG A 87 -13.03 -16.10 -33.10
CA ARG A 87 -12.43 -14.82 -33.50
C ARG A 87 -13.45 -13.72 -33.24
N ASN A 88 -13.16 -12.82 -32.31
CA ASN A 88 -13.85 -11.54 -32.25
C ASN A 88 -13.74 -10.90 -33.65
N PRO A 89 -14.85 -10.59 -34.35
CA PRO A 89 -14.76 -9.87 -35.60
C PRO A 89 -14.01 -8.57 -35.33
N GLU A 90 -13.01 -8.23 -36.16
CA GLU A 90 -12.28 -6.96 -36.02
C GLU A 90 -13.32 -5.83 -35.87
N PRO A 91 -13.29 -5.03 -34.79
CA PRO A 91 -14.29 -4.00 -34.59
C PRO A 91 -14.27 -3.07 -35.79
N GLN A 92 -15.38 -3.00 -36.50
CA GLN A 92 -15.50 -2.21 -37.71
C GLN A 92 -15.45 -0.74 -37.32
N THR A 93 -14.24 -0.17 -37.30
CA THR A 93 -14.03 1.22 -36.90
C THR A 93 -14.70 2.14 -37.92
N TRP A 94 -15.63 2.98 -37.48
CA TRP A 94 -16.29 3.96 -38.34
C TRP A 94 -15.49 5.26 -38.35
N ILE A 95 -15.11 5.75 -39.53
CA ILE A 95 -14.34 6.98 -39.72
C ILE A 95 -15.25 8.06 -40.31
N ARG A 96 -15.13 9.30 -39.83
CA ARG A 96 -15.84 10.46 -40.42
C ARG A 96 -15.41 10.70 -41.87
N ASN A 97 -16.37 10.91 -42.76
CA ASN A 97 -16.16 11.12 -44.18
C ASN A 97 -16.26 12.61 -44.56
N PHE A 98 -15.22 13.38 -44.20
CA PHE A 98 -15.16 14.81 -44.51
C PHE A 98 -15.31 15.16 -45.99
N CYS A 99 -15.00 14.23 -46.91
CA CYS A 99 -15.21 14.43 -48.35
C CYS A 99 -16.69 14.50 -48.77
N ARG A 100 -17.62 14.04 -47.92
CA ARG A 100 -19.08 14.14 -48.14
C ARG A 100 -19.76 14.94 -47.03
N ALA A 101 -19.02 15.76 -46.29
CA ALA A 101 -19.60 16.62 -45.28
C ALA A 101 -20.41 17.75 -45.94
N ASP A 102 -21.54 18.09 -45.35
CA ASP A 102 -22.34 19.26 -45.74
C ASP A 102 -21.76 20.52 -45.09
N PHE A 103 -20.71 21.05 -45.71
CA PHE A 103 -20.04 22.27 -45.22
C PHE A 103 -20.95 23.51 -45.30
N SER A 104 -21.93 23.53 -46.20
CA SER A 104 -22.92 24.59 -46.31
C SER A 104 -23.85 24.61 -45.10
N GLY A 105 -24.45 23.47 -44.76
CA GLY A 105 -25.28 23.31 -43.57
C GLY A 105 -24.49 23.57 -42.29
N MET A 106 -23.26 23.06 -42.21
CA MET A 106 -22.38 23.28 -41.07
C MET A 106 -22.04 24.76 -40.85
N ARG A 107 -21.83 25.52 -41.93
CA ARG A 107 -21.60 26.97 -41.87
C ARG A 107 -22.83 27.73 -41.38
N ILE A 108 -24.02 27.37 -41.88
CA ILE A 108 -25.27 28.00 -41.45
C ILE A 108 -25.51 27.73 -39.95
N PHE A 109 -25.31 26.48 -39.51
CA PHE A 109 -25.44 26.08 -38.11
C PHE A 109 -24.48 26.85 -37.20
N LEU A 110 -23.19 26.93 -37.56
CA LEU A 110 -22.21 27.65 -36.74
C LEU A 110 -22.46 29.17 -36.72
N ASN A 111 -22.99 29.75 -37.80
CA ASN A 111 -23.37 31.18 -37.83
C ASN A 111 -24.56 31.51 -36.91
N GLN A 112 -25.39 30.55 -36.55
CA GLN A 112 -26.50 30.74 -35.61
C GLN A 112 -26.04 30.70 -34.14
N VAL A 113 -24.82 30.23 -33.86
CA VAL A 113 -24.27 30.13 -32.51
C VAL A 113 -23.88 31.53 -32.03
N LYS A 114 -24.67 32.09 -31.09
CA LYS A 114 -24.31 33.32 -30.37
C LYS A 114 -23.65 32.95 -29.05
N LEU A 115 -22.45 33.49 -28.81
CA LEU A 115 -21.75 33.36 -27.55
C LEU A 115 -22.23 34.47 -26.60
N GLY A 116 -22.80 34.09 -25.45
CA GLY A 116 -23.21 35.05 -24.41
C GLY A 116 -22.01 35.53 -23.56
N PRO A 117 -22.19 36.54 -22.69
CA PRO A 117 -21.14 36.97 -21.77
C PRO A 117 -20.91 35.90 -20.70
N ALA A 118 -19.75 35.24 -20.74
CA ALA A 118 -19.32 34.24 -19.76
C ALA A 118 -17.79 34.28 -19.58
N SER A 119 -17.26 33.45 -18.68
CA SER A 119 -15.81 33.32 -18.50
C SER A 119 -15.14 32.76 -19.77
N VAL A 120 -13.86 33.08 -20.01
CA VAL A 120 -13.11 32.62 -21.21
C VAL A 120 -13.09 31.09 -21.31
N GLU A 121 -12.97 30.40 -20.18
CA GLU A 121 -12.97 28.94 -20.10
C GLU A 121 -14.33 28.33 -20.48
N ASP A 122 -15.43 28.93 -20.03
CA ASP A 122 -16.77 28.44 -20.35
C ASP A 122 -17.18 28.78 -21.79
N LEU A 123 -16.71 29.91 -22.31
CA LEU A 123 -16.80 30.26 -23.73
C LEU A 123 -16.05 29.23 -24.59
N TYR A 124 -14.83 28.86 -24.22
CA TYR A 124 -14.03 27.87 -24.95
C TYR A 124 -14.71 26.49 -24.95
N ARG A 125 -15.19 26.02 -23.79
CA ARG A 125 -15.96 24.77 -23.68
C ARG A 125 -17.20 24.80 -24.57
N THR A 126 -17.93 25.90 -24.58
CA THR A 126 -19.12 26.09 -25.42
C THR A 126 -18.77 26.02 -26.91
N ILE A 127 -17.67 26.64 -27.33
CA ILE A 127 -17.19 26.59 -28.71
C ILE A 127 -16.83 25.15 -29.11
N VAL A 128 -16.02 24.46 -28.30
CA VAL A 128 -15.59 23.07 -28.57
C VAL A 128 -16.80 22.15 -28.67
N GLN A 129 -17.77 22.29 -27.76
CA GLN A 129 -19.01 21.53 -27.78
C GLN A 129 -19.80 21.78 -29.07
N LYS A 130 -20.00 23.04 -29.47
CA LYS A 130 -20.76 23.38 -30.69
C LYS A 130 -20.07 22.91 -31.96
N VAL A 131 -18.74 22.91 -31.99
CA VAL A 131 -17.96 22.33 -33.10
C VAL A 131 -18.12 20.81 -33.15
N HIS A 132 -18.10 20.11 -32.02
CA HIS A 132 -18.36 18.67 -31.98
C HIS A 132 -19.79 18.29 -32.37
N GLU A 133 -20.78 19.11 -31.98
CA GLU A 133 -22.18 18.97 -32.43
C GLU A 133 -22.29 19.14 -33.95
N ALA A 134 -21.64 20.16 -34.51
CA ALA A 134 -21.59 20.40 -35.95
C ALA A 134 -20.92 19.22 -36.69
N ASP A 135 -19.79 18.72 -36.17
CA ASP A 135 -19.07 17.56 -36.72
C ASP A 135 -19.89 16.26 -36.65
N ALA A 136 -20.80 16.13 -35.67
CA ALA A 136 -21.66 14.96 -35.55
C ALA A 136 -22.85 15.01 -36.51
N MET A 137 -23.42 16.19 -36.74
CA MET A 137 -24.61 16.35 -37.58
C MET A 137 -24.28 16.42 -39.08
N PHE A 138 -23.22 17.12 -39.47
CA PHE A 138 -22.96 17.45 -40.88
C PHE A 138 -21.87 16.58 -41.54
N VAL A 139 -21.17 15.71 -40.79
CA VAL A 139 -20.13 14.82 -41.32
C VAL A 139 -20.55 13.35 -41.23
N PRO A 140 -20.97 12.71 -42.34
CA PRO A 140 -21.40 11.32 -42.33
C PRO A 140 -20.23 10.36 -42.03
N LYS A 141 -20.51 9.22 -41.37
CA LYS A 141 -19.51 8.18 -41.08
C LYS A 141 -19.40 7.16 -42.22
N LYS A 142 -18.22 6.57 -42.42
CA LYS A 142 -17.96 5.45 -43.34
C LYS A 142 -17.15 4.36 -42.63
N PRO A 143 -17.31 3.07 -42.97
CA PRO A 143 -16.49 2.02 -42.38
C PRO A 143 -15.01 2.19 -42.78
N ALA A 144 -14.11 2.04 -41.83
CA ALA A 144 -12.68 1.95 -42.08
C ALA A 144 -12.43 0.70 -42.91
N ARG A 145 -11.87 0.86 -44.11
CA ARG A 145 -11.42 -0.29 -44.88
C ARG A 145 -10.26 -0.94 -44.15
N SER A 146 -10.42 -2.22 -43.79
CA SER A 146 -9.29 -3.09 -43.45
C SER A 146 -8.24 -2.92 -44.56
N ARG A 147 -7.00 -2.64 -44.17
CA ARG A 147 -5.89 -2.57 -45.11
C ARG A 147 -5.61 -3.98 -45.59
N MET A 148 -6.38 -4.47 -46.55
CA MET A 148 -5.96 -5.61 -47.35
C MET A 148 -4.57 -5.30 -47.89
N SER A 149 -3.62 -6.19 -47.57
CA SER A 149 -2.26 -6.07 -48.07
C SER A 149 -2.32 -5.89 -49.59
N ARG A 150 -1.58 -4.91 -50.12
CA ARG A 150 -1.56 -4.66 -51.57
C ARG A 150 -1.06 -5.94 -52.25
N LYS A 151 -1.96 -6.70 -52.86
CA LYS A 151 -1.66 -7.96 -53.54
C LYS A 151 -0.49 -7.75 -54.51
N LEU A 152 0.41 -8.73 -54.59
CA LEU A 152 1.50 -8.72 -55.58
C LEU A 152 0.91 -8.56 -57.00
N PRO A 153 1.62 -7.89 -57.93
CA PRO A 153 1.18 -7.76 -59.31
C PRO A 153 0.78 -9.11 -59.92
N LYS A 154 -0.28 -9.13 -60.72
CA LYS A 154 -0.81 -10.35 -61.36
C LYS A 154 0.29 -11.18 -62.07
N ARG A 155 1.26 -10.50 -62.71
CA ARG A 155 2.44 -11.12 -63.35
C ARG A 155 3.26 -11.98 -62.38
N ILE A 156 3.57 -11.47 -61.19
CA ILE A 156 4.37 -12.20 -60.19
C ILE A 156 3.55 -13.36 -59.60
N ARG A 157 2.25 -13.17 -59.37
CA ARG A 157 1.37 -14.23 -58.87
C ARG A 157 1.29 -15.42 -59.84
N ARG A 158 1.13 -15.16 -61.14
CA ARG A 158 1.17 -16.23 -62.18
C ARG A 158 2.49 -16.99 -62.21
N LEU A 159 3.61 -16.29 -61.99
CA LEU A 159 4.92 -16.95 -61.91
C LEU A 159 5.04 -17.84 -60.68
N LEU A 160 4.52 -17.42 -59.53
CA LEU A 160 4.49 -18.21 -58.30
C LEU A 160 3.58 -19.44 -58.41
N GLU A 161 2.41 -19.30 -59.04
CA GLU A 161 1.50 -20.41 -59.36
C GLU A 161 2.19 -21.43 -60.28
N LYS A 162 2.79 -20.97 -61.38
CA LYS A 162 3.53 -21.83 -62.33
C LYS A 162 4.74 -22.51 -61.68
N ARG A 163 5.42 -21.83 -60.74
CA ARG A 163 6.51 -22.42 -59.94
C ARG A 163 5.98 -23.56 -59.06
N SER A 164 4.82 -23.39 -58.42
CA SER A 164 4.23 -24.42 -57.57
C SER A 164 3.82 -25.66 -58.39
N GLN A 165 3.24 -25.44 -59.57
CA GLN A 165 2.89 -26.52 -60.50
C GLN A 165 4.12 -27.32 -60.96
N LEU A 166 5.20 -26.64 -61.35
CA LEU A 166 6.45 -27.32 -61.75
C LEU A 166 7.12 -28.06 -60.59
N PHE A 167 6.94 -27.59 -59.35
CA PHE A 167 7.42 -28.29 -58.16
C PHE A 167 6.66 -29.59 -57.92
N LEU A 168 5.33 -29.55 -58.00
CA LEU A 168 4.48 -30.74 -57.92
C LEU A 168 4.81 -31.73 -59.04
N LYS A 169 4.99 -31.24 -60.27
CA LYS A 169 5.40 -32.08 -61.41
C LYS A 169 6.74 -32.76 -61.16
N LYS A 170 7.75 -32.02 -60.67
CA LYS A 170 9.07 -32.57 -60.28
C LYS A 170 8.93 -33.71 -59.26
N LEU A 171 8.04 -33.56 -58.28
CA LEU A 171 7.81 -34.58 -57.24
C LEU A 171 7.17 -35.85 -57.82
N THR A 172 6.33 -35.74 -58.86
CA THR A 172 5.64 -36.88 -59.48
C THR A 172 6.47 -37.63 -60.53
N THR A 173 7.27 -36.94 -61.34
CA THR A 173 7.98 -37.54 -62.48
C THR A 173 9.43 -37.94 -62.18
N GLY A 174 10.10 -37.23 -61.26
CA GLY A 174 11.51 -37.51 -60.92
C GLY A 174 12.53 -37.17 -62.01
N ASP A 175 12.10 -36.69 -63.18
CA ASP A 175 12.96 -36.42 -64.34
C ASP A 175 13.88 -35.21 -64.17
N THR A 176 15.08 -35.31 -64.73
CA THR A 176 16.09 -34.22 -64.71
C THR A 176 15.62 -32.96 -65.44
N GLU A 177 14.76 -33.11 -66.45
CA GLU A 177 14.22 -31.99 -67.23
C GLU A 177 13.22 -31.15 -66.42
N ASP A 178 12.33 -31.80 -65.67
CA ASP A 178 11.34 -31.13 -64.80
C ASP A 178 12.03 -30.42 -63.61
N GLU A 179 13.12 -30.98 -63.09
CA GLU A 179 13.95 -30.31 -62.10
C GLU A 179 14.61 -29.03 -62.65
N LEU A 180 15.15 -29.09 -63.87
CA LEU A 180 15.75 -27.93 -64.52
C LEU A 180 14.70 -26.84 -64.80
N ALA A 181 13.50 -27.24 -65.26
CA ALA A 181 12.37 -26.35 -65.47
C ALA A 181 11.93 -25.64 -64.18
N PHE A 182 11.83 -26.37 -63.07
CA PHE A 182 11.56 -25.78 -61.75
C PHE A 182 12.64 -24.80 -61.32
N ARG A 183 13.93 -25.14 -61.44
CA ARG A 183 15.06 -24.24 -61.09
C ARG A 183 15.03 -22.94 -61.90
N LYS A 184 14.80 -23.03 -63.22
CA LYS A 184 14.67 -21.88 -64.11
C LYS A 184 13.49 -20.99 -63.70
N MET A 185 12.34 -21.58 -63.40
CA MET A 185 11.16 -20.83 -62.95
C MET A 185 11.36 -20.18 -61.57
N ARG A 186 11.96 -20.90 -60.61
CA ARG A 186 12.30 -20.41 -59.26
C ARG A 186 13.21 -19.19 -59.32
N ASN A 187 14.27 -19.25 -60.13
CA ASN A 187 15.22 -18.14 -60.28
C ASN A 187 14.55 -16.93 -60.96
N ARG A 188 13.69 -17.17 -61.95
CA ARG A 188 12.88 -16.11 -62.58
C ARG A 188 11.94 -15.43 -61.57
N CYS A 189 11.24 -16.20 -60.74
CA CYS A 189 10.38 -15.66 -59.67
C CYS A 189 11.18 -14.79 -58.70
N LYS A 190 12.34 -15.27 -58.22
CA LYS A 190 13.22 -14.54 -57.31
C LYS A 190 13.67 -13.21 -57.92
N SER A 191 14.08 -13.22 -59.19
CA SER A 191 14.51 -12.01 -59.91
C SER A 191 13.38 -10.99 -60.04
N GLU A 192 12.19 -11.40 -60.48
CA GLU A 192 11.04 -10.51 -60.65
C GLU A 192 10.55 -9.90 -59.32
N ILE A 193 10.52 -10.69 -58.24
CA ILE A 193 10.19 -10.20 -56.89
C ILE A 193 11.23 -9.19 -56.41
N ARG A 194 12.52 -9.45 -56.65
CA ARG A 194 13.60 -8.52 -56.29
C ARG A 194 13.47 -7.21 -57.07
N GLN A 195 13.29 -7.27 -58.39
CA GLN A 195 13.10 -6.06 -59.21
C GLN A 195 11.85 -5.27 -58.80
N TRP A 196 10.75 -5.96 -58.47
CA TRP A 196 9.54 -5.30 -57.98
C TRP A 196 9.76 -4.59 -56.63
N ASN A 197 10.46 -5.23 -55.70
CA ASN A 197 10.79 -4.61 -54.42
C ASN A 197 11.69 -3.39 -54.58
N ILE A 198 12.68 -3.45 -55.47
CA ILE A 198 13.56 -2.31 -55.80
C ILE A 198 12.74 -1.15 -56.38
N ARG A 199 11.90 -1.40 -57.39
CA ARG A 199 11.02 -0.37 -57.98
C ARG A 199 10.09 0.23 -56.93
N LYS A 200 9.49 -0.60 -56.08
CA LYS A 200 8.62 -0.14 -54.98
C LYS A 200 9.37 0.75 -53.99
N GLN A 201 10.60 0.40 -53.63
CA GLN A 201 11.44 1.21 -52.76
C GLN A 201 11.82 2.54 -53.42
N ALA A 202 12.19 2.53 -54.70
CA ALA A 202 12.49 3.75 -55.47
C ALA A 202 11.28 4.69 -55.52
N THR A 203 10.08 4.19 -55.84
CA THR A 203 8.85 5.01 -55.82
C THR A 203 8.57 5.60 -54.44
N ILE A 204 8.84 4.87 -53.35
CA ILE A 204 8.69 5.38 -51.99
C ILE A 204 9.68 6.52 -51.72
N LEU A 205 10.93 6.41 -52.19
CA LEU A 205 11.93 7.46 -52.06
C LEU A 205 11.57 8.71 -52.88
N ASP A 206 11.07 8.55 -54.09
CA ASP A 206 10.60 9.68 -54.91
C ASP A 206 9.41 10.39 -54.26
N LEU A 207 8.45 9.64 -53.72
CA LEU A 207 7.33 10.20 -52.96
C LEU A 207 7.79 10.84 -51.64
N ALA A 208 8.84 10.30 -51.01
CA ALA A 208 9.38 10.84 -49.77
C ALA A 208 10.03 12.21 -49.94
N ARG A 209 10.57 12.53 -51.13
CA ARG A 209 11.07 13.88 -51.45
C ARG A 209 9.98 14.95 -51.35
N LYS A 210 8.73 14.59 -51.69
CA LYS A 210 7.57 15.50 -51.57
C LYS A 210 6.87 15.39 -50.21
N ASN A 211 6.85 14.20 -49.60
CA ASN A 211 6.21 13.96 -48.33
C ASN A 211 7.01 12.96 -47.48
N ARG A 212 7.78 13.49 -46.53
CA ARG A 212 8.65 12.71 -45.63
C ARG A 212 7.91 11.64 -44.82
N ASN A 213 6.61 11.82 -44.57
CA ASN A 213 5.79 10.85 -43.81
C ASN A 213 5.63 9.51 -44.53
N VAL A 214 5.74 9.47 -45.88
CA VAL A 214 5.65 8.23 -46.66
C VAL A 214 6.81 7.28 -46.32
N LEU A 215 8.03 7.83 -46.18
CA LEU A 215 9.22 7.07 -45.78
C LEU A 215 9.12 6.60 -44.33
N LEU A 216 8.72 7.48 -43.40
CA LEU A 216 8.58 7.13 -41.99
C LEU A 216 7.56 6.01 -41.78
N LYS A 217 6.45 6.03 -42.53
CA LYS A 217 5.44 4.96 -42.52
C LYS A 217 5.98 3.64 -43.06
N TYR A 218 6.81 3.69 -44.12
CA TYR A 218 7.48 2.49 -44.65
C TYR A 218 8.47 1.91 -43.64
N MET A 219 9.28 2.74 -42.97
CA MET A 219 10.22 2.32 -41.93
C MET A 219 9.51 1.71 -40.72
N ARG A 220 8.45 2.35 -40.21
CA ARG A 220 7.64 1.82 -39.08
C ARG A 220 7.05 0.44 -39.41
N HIS A 221 6.62 0.22 -40.64
CA HIS A 221 6.09 -1.08 -41.08
C HIS A 221 7.16 -2.19 -41.18
N ARG A 222 8.44 -1.83 -41.35
CA ARG A 222 9.57 -2.77 -41.52
C ARG A 222 10.29 -3.13 -40.21
N ARG A 223 10.00 -2.46 -39.09
CA ARG A 223 10.60 -2.80 -37.79
C ARG A 223 10.00 -4.12 -37.27
N ARG A 224 10.85 -5.08 -36.86
CA ARG A 224 10.44 -6.37 -36.24
C ARG A 224 9.68 -6.11 -34.93
N ASN A 225 10.11 -5.12 -34.15
CA ASN A 225 9.35 -4.58 -33.02
C ASN A 225 8.49 -3.43 -33.55
N LYS A 226 7.19 -3.65 -33.73
CA LYS A 226 6.25 -2.53 -33.66
C LYS A 226 6.35 -2.05 -32.21
N PRO A 227 6.82 -0.83 -31.91
CA PRO A 227 6.59 -0.33 -30.57
C PRO A 227 5.07 -0.34 -30.40
N SER A 228 4.56 -1.18 -29.48
CA SER A 228 3.27 -0.91 -28.85
C SER A 228 3.32 0.55 -28.45
N ALA A 229 2.25 1.31 -28.69
CA ALA A 229 2.21 2.72 -28.30
C ALA A 229 2.81 2.84 -26.89
N PHE A 230 3.86 3.64 -26.75
CA PHE A 230 4.48 3.88 -25.45
C PHE A 230 3.38 4.48 -24.57
N SER A 231 2.80 3.67 -23.70
CA SER A 231 1.98 4.16 -22.60
C SER A 231 2.95 4.84 -21.65
N LEU A 232 3.13 6.15 -21.81
CA LEU A 232 3.82 6.95 -20.82
C LEU A 232 2.83 7.20 -19.69
N ARG A 233 3.31 7.06 -18.46
CA ARG A 233 2.53 7.52 -17.32
C ARG A 233 2.51 9.04 -17.37
N ASP A 234 1.33 9.63 -17.33
CA ASP A 234 1.20 11.06 -17.16
C ASP A 234 1.71 11.47 -15.76
N ARG A 235 1.64 12.77 -15.42
CA ARG A 235 2.07 13.27 -14.09
C ARG A 235 1.27 12.68 -12.93
N ASN A 236 0.14 12.04 -13.22
CA ASN A 236 -0.77 11.41 -12.26
C ASN A 236 -0.58 9.89 -12.19
N GLY A 237 0.33 9.32 -12.99
CA GLY A 237 0.66 7.91 -12.99
C GLY A 237 -0.17 7.04 -13.94
N GLU A 238 -1.12 7.60 -14.69
CA GLU A 238 -2.01 6.84 -15.57
C GLU A 238 -1.37 6.62 -16.96
N PRO A 239 -1.45 5.39 -17.52
CA PRO A 239 -0.88 5.09 -18.83
C PRO A 239 -1.65 5.83 -19.93
N THR A 240 -1.09 6.94 -20.40
CA THR A 240 -1.65 7.74 -21.48
C THR A 240 -1.03 7.34 -22.82
N SER A 241 -1.89 7.05 -23.79
CA SER A 241 -1.53 6.84 -25.20
C SER A 241 -1.94 8.02 -26.10
N ASP A 242 -2.37 9.14 -25.50
CA ASP A 242 -2.72 10.36 -26.22
C ASP A 242 -1.47 10.93 -26.94
N PRO A 243 -1.50 11.04 -28.28
CA PRO A 243 -0.37 11.54 -29.06
C PRO A 243 0.11 12.94 -28.66
N ILE A 244 -0.77 13.80 -28.12
CA ILE A 244 -0.45 15.19 -27.77
C ILE A 244 0.37 15.22 -26.48
N VAL A 245 -0.11 14.55 -25.43
CA VAL A 245 0.56 14.47 -24.11
C VAL A 245 1.91 13.76 -24.21
N VAL A 246 1.98 12.66 -24.97
CA VAL A 246 3.24 11.96 -25.25
C VAL A 246 4.23 12.87 -25.97
N SER A 247 3.77 13.75 -26.88
CA SER A 247 4.64 14.67 -27.60
C SER A 247 5.17 15.82 -26.74
N GLU A 248 4.41 16.27 -25.74
CA GLU A 248 4.83 17.30 -24.79
C GLU A 248 5.87 16.76 -23.81
N PHE A 249 5.71 15.52 -23.34
CA PHE A 249 6.69 14.88 -22.44
C PHE A 249 8.07 14.70 -23.10
N TYR A 250 8.09 14.34 -24.38
CA TYR A 250 9.34 14.25 -25.14
C TYR A 250 9.94 15.62 -25.46
N ARG A 251 9.14 16.70 -25.51
CA ARG A 251 9.64 18.06 -25.74
C ARG A 251 10.55 18.50 -24.59
N ASP A 252 10.15 18.23 -23.35
CA ASP A 252 10.91 18.57 -22.15
C ASP A 252 12.20 17.74 -22.03
N HIS A 253 12.17 16.47 -22.45
CA HIS A 253 13.34 15.59 -22.41
C HIS A 253 14.40 15.90 -23.50
N TYR A 254 13.96 16.21 -24.73
CA TYR A 254 14.88 16.48 -25.84
C TYR A 254 15.29 17.96 -25.99
N ALA A 255 14.77 18.87 -25.17
CA ALA A 255 15.24 20.25 -25.09
C ALA A 255 16.62 20.36 -24.39
N GLY A 256 16.99 19.37 -23.55
CA GLY A 256 18.24 19.37 -22.77
C GLY A 256 19.44 18.65 -23.42
N GLU A 257 19.23 17.78 -24.42
CA GLU A 257 20.29 16.94 -25.00
C GLU A 257 20.56 17.25 -26.48
N ARG A 258 21.02 18.47 -26.76
CA ARG A 258 21.77 18.75 -28.00
C ARG A 258 23.18 19.23 -27.68
N GLN A 259 24.02 18.31 -27.22
CA GLN A 259 25.45 18.38 -27.50
C GLN A 259 25.79 17.38 -28.60
N LEU A 260 26.40 17.91 -29.66
CA LEU A 260 26.97 17.17 -30.77
C LEU A 260 28.15 16.34 -30.27
N LEU A 261 28.03 15.01 -30.27
CA LEU A 261 29.18 14.12 -30.28
C LEU A 261 29.33 13.55 -31.69
N ASN A 262 30.23 14.17 -32.43
CA ASN A 262 30.95 13.53 -33.52
C ASN A 262 31.73 12.36 -32.92
N ASP A 263 31.61 11.18 -33.51
CA ASP A 263 32.81 10.39 -33.73
C ASP A 263 32.71 9.52 -34.99
N LYS A 264 33.65 9.78 -35.88
CA LYS A 264 33.98 8.95 -37.03
C LYS A 264 34.99 7.92 -36.53
N ASN A 265 34.66 6.64 -36.62
CA ASN A 265 35.66 5.60 -36.92
C ASN A 265 34.98 4.31 -37.41
N LYS A 266 35.30 3.94 -38.66
CA LYS A 266 35.72 2.60 -39.15
C LYS A 266 34.87 1.38 -38.73
N THR A 267 34.51 0.39 -39.56
CA THR A 267 34.78 -0.02 -40.95
C THR A 267 33.96 -1.31 -41.17
N VAL A 268 33.69 -1.67 -42.44
CA VAL A 268 33.18 -2.99 -42.91
C VAL A 268 31.72 -3.32 -42.55
N LEU A 269 30.84 -3.17 -43.55
CA LEU A 269 29.50 -3.72 -43.53
C LEU A 269 29.61 -5.24 -43.81
N GLY A 270 29.75 -6.02 -42.74
CA GLY A 270 29.57 -7.46 -42.78
C GLY A 270 28.16 -7.81 -43.24
N THR A 271 28.07 -8.59 -44.31
CA THR A 271 26.90 -9.35 -44.72
C THR A 271 26.34 -10.14 -43.53
N LEU A 272 25.22 -9.70 -42.98
CA LEU A 272 24.36 -10.52 -42.12
C LEU A 272 23.19 -11.02 -42.97
N GLY A 273 23.48 -12.10 -43.69
CA GLY A 273 22.44 -13.04 -44.09
C GLY A 273 22.00 -13.80 -42.85
N GLU A 274 20.78 -13.58 -42.40
CA GLU A 274 20.09 -14.52 -41.52
C GLU A 274 19.32 -15.51 -42.39
N GLY A 275 19.51 -16.79 -42.08
CA GLY A 275 18.83 -17.92 -42.70
C GLY A 275 17.31 -17.78 -42.63
N LEU A 276 16.64 -18.29 -43.66
CA LEU A 276 15.19 -18.39 -43.68
C LEU A 276 14.82 -19.66 -42.90
N ASP A 277 14.34 -19.49 -41.67
CA ASP A 277 13.66 -20.55 -40.93
C ASP A 277 12.36 -20.96 -41.64
N PRO A 278 11.89 -22.22 -41.49
CA PRO A 278 10.64 -22.68 -42.08
C PRO A 278 9.45 -21.86 -41.58
N VAL A 279 8.66 -21.32 -42.53
CA VAL A 279 7.48 -20.49 -42.24
C VAL A 279 6.25 -21.39 -42.24
N TYR A 280 5.67 -21.64 -41.06
CA TYR A 280 4.39 -22.31 -40.91
C TYR A 280 3.23 -21.33 -41.17
N HIS A 281 2.22 -21.75 -41.93
CA HIS A 281 0.99 -20.98 -42.13
C HIS A 281 -0.23 -21.83 -41.71
N CYS A 282 -1.05 -21.27 -40.82
CA CYS A 282 -2.21 -21.92 -40.22
C CYS A 282 -3.48 -21.13 -40.56
N SER A 283 -4.48 -21.82 -41.12
CA SER A 283 -5.86 -21.34 -41.28
C SER A 283 -6.79 -22.07 -40.32
N VAL A 284 -7.73 -21.33 -39.70
CA VAL A 284 -8.72 -21.87 -38.77
C VAL A 284 -10.05 -22.02 -39.51
N ILE A 285 -10.61 -23.22 -39.53
CA ILE A 285 -11.94 -23.53 -40.08
C ILE A 285 -12.82 -24.00 -38.91
N GLN A 286 -14.00 -23.39 -38.79
CA GLN A 286 -15.00 -23.68 -37.77
C GLN A 286 -15.88 -24.86 -38.26
N ARG A 287 -15.96 -25.94 -37.49
CA ARG A 287 -16.94 -27.02 -37.71
C ARG A 287 -18.05 -26.90 -36.68
N ASP A 288 -19.28 -26.88 -37.16
CA ASP A 288 -20.51 -26.86 -36.36
C ASP A 288 -20.66 -28.17 -35.59
N THR A 289 -20.21 -28.18 -34.34
CA THR A 289 -20.72 -29.09 -33.31
C THR A 289 -21.59 -28.24 -32.41
N MET A 290 -22.83 -28.66 -32.14
CA MET A 290 -23.80 -27.97 -31.26
C MET A 290 -23.12 -27.36 -30.03
N GLN A 291 -22.77 -26.08 -30.13
CA GLN A 291 -22.21 -25.29 -29.04
C GLN A 291 -23.30 -24.33 -28.59
N LEU A 292 -23.49 -24.23 -27.28
CA LEU A 292 -24.18 -23.09 -26.71
C LEU A 292 -23.38 -21.84 -27.07
N ASP A 293 -24.02 -20.89 -27.75
CA ASP A 293 -23.42 -19.63 -28.14
C ASP A 293 -23.27 -18.70 -26.90
N LEU A 294 -22.46 -17.64 -27.02
CA LEU A 294 -22.36 -16.60 -25.98
C LEU A 294 -23.72 -15.93 -25.66
N ASN A 295 -24.68 -16.04 -26.58
CA ASN A 295 -26.04 -15.53 -26.44
C ASN A 295 -27.03 -16.54 -25.83
N SER A 296 -26.60 -17.78 -25.54
CA SER A 296 -27.44 -18.79 -24.90
C SER A 296 -27.99 -18.30 -23.55
N SER A 297 -29.20 -18.75 -23.24
CA SER A 297 -29.88 -18.36 -22.02
C SER A 297 -29.14 -18.89 -20.79
N LEU A 298 -29.24 -18.18 -19.65
CA LEU A 298 -28.62 -18.64 -18.40
C LEU A 298 -29.18 -20.00 -17.96
N ASP A 299 -30.44 -20.31 -18.26
CA ASP A 299 -31.07 -21.59 -17.92
C ASP A 299 -30.47 -22.76 -18.72
N GLU A 300 -30.18 -22.56 -20.01
CA GLU A 300 -29.47 -23.54 -20.84
C GLU A 300 -28.05 -23.81 -20.33
N ILE A 301 -27.35 -22.75 -19.91
CA ILE A 301 -25.99 -22.87 -19.35
C ILE A 301 -26.04 -23.61 -18.01
N ILE A 302 -26.97 -23.28 -17.11
CA ILE A 302 -27.15 -23.98 -15.83
C ILE A 302 -27.40 -25.47 -16.05
N LEU A 303 -28.31 -25.84 -16.95
CA LEU A 303 -28.58 -27.24 -17.30
C LEU A 303 -27.36 -27.94 -17.90
N ALA A 304 -26.56 -27.25 -18.72
CA ALA A 304 -25.34 -27.82 -19.28
C ALA A 304 -24.26 -28.07 -18.21
N VAL A 305 -24.09 -27.14 -17.27
CA VAL A 305 -23.14 -27.27 -16.14
C VAL A 305 -23.55 -28.39 -15.19
N GLN A 306 -24.85 -28.55 -14.89
CA GLN A 306 -25.35 -29.65 -14.06
C GLN A 306 -25.03 -31.04 -14.63
N ASN A 307 -24.88 -31.15 -15.96
CA ASN A 307 -24.62 -32.40 -16.67
C ASN A 307 -23.15 -32.58 -17.06
N TRP A 308 -22.22 -31.82 -16.49
CA TRP A 308 -20.78 -32.01 -16.72
C TRP A 308 -20.35 -33.43 -16.36
N ASN A 309 -19.49 -34.00 -17.19
CA ASN A 309 -18.84 -35.28 -16.94
C ASN A 309 -17.33 -35.14 -17.16
N SER A 310 -16.55 -36.16 -16.80
CA SER A 310 -15.08 -36.10 -16.73
C SER A 310 -14.39 -35.67 -18.03
N ASN A 311 -15.04 -35.75 -19.20
CA ASN A 311 -14.46 -35.38 -20.49
C ASN A 311 -15.31 -34.41 -21.33
N ALA A 312 -16.46 -33.92 -20.84
CA ALA A 312 -17.34 -33.02 -21.58
C ALA A 312 -17.85 -31.88 -20.68
N PHE A 313 -17.33 -30.68 -20.93
CA PHE A 313 -17.65 -29.44 -20.19
C PHE A 313 -18.41 -28.46 -21.09
N LEU A 314 -19.57 -28.90 -21.61
CA LEU A 314 -20.39 -28.10 -22.51
C LEU A 314 -20.87 -26.83 -21.80
N GLY A 315 -20.81 -25.68 -22.48
CA GLY A 315 -21.21 -24.38 -21.89
C GLY A 315 -20.15 -23.70 -21.00
N PHE A 316 -18.93 -24.23 -20.87
CA PHE A 316 -17.87 -23.62 -20.07
C PHE A 316 -17.48 -22.20 -20.54
N THR A 317 -17.26 -21.98 -21.84
CA THR A 317 -16.90 -20.66 -22.38
C THR A 317 -18.01 -19.61 -22.23
N PRO A 318 -19.30 -19.92 -22.54
CA PRO A 318 -20.42 -19.04 -22.18
C PRO A 318 -20.49 -18.74 -20.68
N CYS A 319 -20.27 -19.73 -19.81
CA CYS A 319 -20.24 -19.55 -18.35
C CYS A 319 -19.19 -18.51 -17.93
N LEU A 320 -17.95 -18.64 -18.41
CA LEU A 320 -16.87 -17.67 -18.14
C LEU A 320 -17.25 -16.25 -18.59
N HIS A 321 -17.85 -16.11 -19.77
CA HIS A 321 -18.28 -14.81 -20.27
C HIS A 321 -19.38 -14.19 -19.38
N LYS A 322 -20.39 -14.96 -18.96
CA LYS A 322 -21.45 -14.46 -18.07
C LYS A 322 -20.91 -14.04 -16.70
N LEU A 323 -19.95 -14.80 -16.14
CA LEU A 323 -19.29 -14.46 -14.87
C LEU A 323 -18.39 -13.22 -14.97
N SER A 324 -17.82 -12.92 -16.14
CA SER A 324 -17.00 -11.72 -16.36
C SER A 324 -17.80 -10.41 -16.42
N CYS A 325 -19.11 -10.49 -16.71
CA CYS A 325 -20.02 -9.34 -16.79
C CYS A 325 -21.30 -9.56 -15.97
N PRO A 326 -21.20 -9.74 -14.63
CA PRO A 326 -22.34 -10.10 -13.79
C PRO A 326 -23.42 -9.00 -13.73
N GLN A 327 -23.05 -7.74 -14.01
CA GLN A 327 -23.96 -6.59 -14.00
C GLN A 327 -25.02 -6.63 -15.12
N ASP A 328 -24.79 -7.38 -16.19
CA ASP A 328 -25.66 -7.40 -17.38
C ASP A 328 -26.71 -8.54 -17.34
N HIS A 329 -26.77 -9.28 -16.24
CA HIS A 329 -27.52 -10.52 -16.13
C HIS A 329 -28.36 -10.59 -14.84
N PRO A 330 -29.48 -11.34 -14.83
CA PRO A 330 -30.34 -11.45 -13.66
C PRO A 330 -29.61 -12.16 -12.51
N VAL A 331 -29.62 -11.53 -11.34
CA VAL A 331 -28.91 -11.95 -10.11
C VAL A 331 -29.29 -13.37 -9.69
N ASP A 332 -30.60 -13.68 -9.61
CA ASP A 332 -31.09 -14.99 -9.15
C ASP A 332 -30.53 -16.17 -9.98
N LYS A 333 -30.40 -15.96 -11.29
CA LYS A 333 -29.87 -16.99 -12.20
C LYS A 333 -28.36 -17.10 -12.08
N LEU A 334 -27.65 -16.00 -11.86
CA LEU A 334 -26.20 -16.04 -11.60
C LEU A 334 -25.87 -16.73 -10.28
N CYS A 335 -26.64 -16.48 -9.23
CA CYS A 335 -26.53 -17.20 -7.96
C CYS A 335 -26.76 -18.71 -8.16
N SER A 336 -27.83 -19.08 -8.87
CA SER A 336 -28.09 -20.49 -9.22
C SER A 336 -26.95 -21.13 -10.01
N LEU A 337 -26.34 -20.40 -10.95
CA LEU A 337 -25.18 -20.87 -11.71
C LEU A 337 -23.97 -21.10 -10.81
N LEU A 338 -23.66 -20.18 -9.88
CA LEU A 338 -22.55 -20.33 -8.93
C LEU A 338 -22.77 -21.50 -7.97
N GLU A 339 -23.99 -21.70 -7.48
CA GLU A 339 -24.35 -22.86 -6.66
C GLU A 339 -24.12 -24.18 -7.40
N VAL A 340 -24.56 -24.27 -8.65
CA VAL A 340 -24.30 -25.45 -9.49
C VAL A 340 -22.81 -25.63 -9.72
N LEU A 341 -22.07 -24.56 -10.02
CA LEU A 341 -20.62 -24.62 -10.21
C LEU A 341 -19.93 -25.18 -8.96
N CYS A 342 -20.27 -24.72 -7.74
CA CYS A 342 -19.73 -25.25 -6.48
C CYS A 342 -19.83 -26.79 -6.40
N THR A 343 -20.95 -27.37 -6.86
CA THR A 343 -21.13 -28.83 -6.82
C THR A 343 -20.26 -29.57 -7.84
N GLN A 344 -19.94 -28.95 -8.97
CA GLN A 344 -19.28 -29.58 -10.12
C GLN A 344 -17.79 -29.25 -10.25
N VAL A 345 -17.23 -28.32 -9.45
CA VAL A 345 -15.82 -27.91 -9.58
C VAL A 345 -14.84 -29.09 -9.48
N LYS A 346 -15.17 -30.11 -8.70
CA LYS A 346 -14.32 -31.31 -8.50
C LYS A 346 -14.05 -32.10 -9.79
N LEU A 347 -14.89 -31.94 -10.81
CA LEU A 347 -14.75 -32.62 -12.10
C LEU A 347 -13.82 -31.87 -13.08
N LEU A 348 -13.49 -30.61 -12.81
CA LEU A 348 -12.74 -29.77 -13.74
C LEU A 348 -11.21 -30.04 -13.69
N PRO A 349 -10.51 -30.02 -14.83
CA PRO A 349 -9.06 -30.01 -14.89
C PRO A 349 -8.45 -28.73 -14.28
N SER A 350 -7.21 -28.80 -13.78
CA SER A 350 -6.53 -27.67 -13.15
C SER A 350 -6.43 -26.43 -14.03
N THR A 351 -6.29 -26.60 -15.36
CA THR A 351 -6.21 -25.49 -16.33
C THR A 351 -7.53 -24.71 -16.43
N MET A 352 -8.67 -25.41 -16.46
CA MET A 352 -10.00 -24.79 -16.52
C MET A 352 -10.32 -24.08 -15.20
N ILE A 353 -9.89 -24.63 -14.06
CA ILE A 353 -10.09 -23.98 -12.76
C ILE A 353 -9.28 -22.69 -12.68
N SER A 354 -8.05 -22.65 -13.22
CA SER A 354 -7.27 -21.41 -13.30
C SER A 354 -7.93 -20.35 -14.18
N GLU A 355 -8.51 -20.73 -15.32
CA GLU A 355 -9.28 -19.81 -16.18
C GLU A 355 -10.51 -19.27 -15.43
N LEU A 356 -11.24 -20.14 -14.73
CA LEU A 356 -12.42 -19.76 -13.99
C LEU A 356 -12.05 -18.82 -12.83
N LEU A 357 -11.00 -19.10 -12.07
CA LEU A 357 -10.50 -18.20 -11.04
C LEU A 357 -10.12 -16.84 -11.62
N GLN A 358 -9.42 -16.80 -12.77
CA GLN A 358 -9.05 -15.55 -13.44
C GLN A 358 -10.27 -14.69 -13.80
N THR A 359 -11.39 -15.28 -14.18
CA THR A 359 -12.61 -14.52 -14.50
C THR A 359 -13.23 -13.82 -13.28
N VAL A 360 -13.10 -14.40 -12.09
CA VAL A 360 -13.68 -13.87 -10.84
C VAL A 360 -12.63 -13.13 -9.98
N SER A 361 -11.37 -13.10 -10.44
CA SER A 361 -10.22 -12.59 -9.69
C SER A 361 -10.24 -11.09 -9.42
N ASP A 362 -11.02 -10.30 -10.17
CA ASP A 362 -11.17 -8.86 -9.94
C ASP A 362 -12.45 -8.57 -9.13
N PRO A 363 -12.34 -8.26 -7.84
CA PRO A 363 -13.50 -7.95 -6.99
C PRO A 363 -14.32 -6.76 -7.49
N ALA A 364 -13.70 -5.80 -8.20
CA ALA A 364 -14.38 -4.60 -8.67
C ALA A 364 -15.54 -4.91 -9.65
N ILE A 365 -15.56 -6.11 -10.23
CA ILE A 365 -16.58 -6.55 -11.17
C ILE A 365 -17.89 -6.90 -10.45
N TRP A 366 -17.81 -7.56 -9.29
CA TRP A 366 -18.97 -8.18 -8.62
C TRP A 366 -19.33 -7.59 -7.24
N ILE A 367 -18.45 -6.83 -6.58
CA ILE A 367 -18.77 -6.17 -5.28
C ILE A 367 -19.98 -5.26 -5.39
N TYR A 368 -20.15 -4.57 -6.53
CA TYR A 368 -21.20 -3.59 -6.73
C TYR A 368 -22.55 -4.18 -7.17
N CYS A 369 -22.62 -5.50 -7.31
CA CYS A 369 -23.85 -6.20 -7.59
C CYS A 369 -24.67 -6.37 -6.30
N ASP A 370 -25.79 -7.09 -6.41
CA ASP A 370 -26.65 -7.40 -5.27
C ASP A 370 -25.89 -8.17 -4.15
N PRO A 371 -26.16 -7.91 -2.87
CA PRO A 371 -25.51 -8.62 -1.75
C PRO A 371 -25.62 -10.15 -1.84
N SER A 372 -26.71 -10.68 -2.39
CA SER A 372 -26.87 -12.13 -2.60
C SER A 372 -25.81 -12.69 -3.54
N LEU A 373 -25.47 -11.97 -4.62
CA LEU A 373 -24.41 -12.38 -5.56
C LEU A 373 -23.03 -12.32 -4.90
N SER A 374 -22.76 -11.27 -4.10
CA SER A 374 -21.49 -11.17 -3.37
C SER A 374 -21.30 -12.35 -2.40
N SER A 375 -22.36 -12.79 -1.74
CA SER A 375 -22.37 -13.97 -0.87
C SER A 375 -22.13 -15.26 -1.67
N ALA A 376 -22.82 -15.42 -2.81
CA ALA A 376 -22.63 -16.57 -3.70
C ALA A 376 -21.19 -16.65 -4.25
N MET A 377 -20.59 -15.51 -4.63
CA MET A 377 -19.20 -15.42 -5.07
C MET A 377 -18.21 -15.77 -3.95
N ILE A 378 -18.45 -15.30 -2.73
CA ILE A 378 -17.65 -15.65 -1.55
C ILE A 378 -17.68 -17.16 -1.30
N ASN A 379 -18.87 -17.77 -1.32
CA ASN A 379 -19.03 -19.20 -1.13
C ASN A 379 -18.30 -19.98 -2.23
N PHE A 380 -18.44 -19.54 -3.49
CA PHE A 380 -17.75 -20.14 -4.62
C PHE A 380 -16.21 -20.07 -4.49
N LEU A 381 -15.65 -18.90 -4.18
CA LEU A 381 -14.20 -18.72 -3.98
C LEU A 381 -13.69 -19.53 -2.78
N THR A 382 -14.48 -19.64 -1.72
CA THR A 382 -14.13 -20.45 -0.55
C THR A 382 -14.14 -21.94 -0.89
N GLU A 383 -15.11 -22.41 -1.68
CA GLU A 383 -15.19 -23.79 -2.16
C GLU A 383 -14.01 -24.13 -3.10
N LEU A 384 -13.56 -23.17 -3.93
CA LEU A 384 -12.32 -23.32 -4.72
C LEU A 384 -11.10 -23.52 -3.81
N ALA A 385 -10.96 -22.70 -2.76
CA ALA A 385 -9.84 -22.79 -1.82
C ALA A 385 -9.82 -24.11 -1.03
N VAL A 386 -10.99 -24.65 -0.69
CA VAL A 386 -11.14 -25.94 -0.01
C VAL A 386 -10.70 -27.10 -0.90
N ASN A 387 -11.20 -27.14 -2.14
CA ASN A 387 -10.98 -28.27 -3.04
C ASN A 387 -9.59 -28.24 -3.71
N PHE A 388 -9.00 -27.05 -3.89
CA PHE A 388 -7.75 -26.86 -4.61
C PHE A 388 -6.77 -26.03 -3.78
N THR A 389 -6.01 -26.70 -2.91
CA THR A 389 -5.02 -26.05 -2.02
C THR A 389 -3.96 -25.23 -2.76
N ALA A 390 -3.63 -25.59 -4.00
CA ALA A 390 -2.72 -24.83 -4.87
C ALA A 390 -3.22 -23.42 -5.20
N LEU A 391 -4.54 -23.18 -5.16
CA LEU A 391 -5.18 -21.90 -5.45
C LEU A 391 -5.41 -21.06 -4.20
N LEU A 392 -5.10 -21.58 -3.00
CA LEU A 392 -5.34 -20.89 -1.73
C LEU A 392 -4.66 -19.52 -1.70
N SER A 393 -3.43 -19.41 -2.21
CA SER A 393 -2.72 -18.14 -2.26
C SER A 393 -3.40 -17.10 -3.14
N ASP A 394 -3.99 -17.55 -4.26
CA ASP A 394 -4.64 -16.68 -5.24
C ASP A 394 -6.00 -16.21 -4.68
N VAL A 395 -6.74 -17.10 -4.01
CA VAL A 395 -7.99 -16.74 -3.31
C VAL A 395 -7.71 -15.77 -2.14
N CYS A 396 -6.66 -16.00 -1.36
CA CYS A 396 -6.21 -15.05 -0.34
C CYS A 396 -5.84 -13.70 -0.96
N ASP A 397 -5.24 -13.67 -2.15
CA ASP A 397 -4.88 -12.43 -2.84
C ASP A 397 -6.13 -11.63 -3.28
N ILE A 398 -7.20 -12.29 -3.70
CA ILE A 398 -8.51 -11.65 -3.98
C ILE A 398 -9.08 -11.05 -2.70
N CYS A 399 -9.01 -11.79 -1.58
CA CYS A 399 -9.45 -11.30 -0.27
C CYS A 399 -8.62 -10.09 0.21
N VAL A 400 -7.30 -10.12 0.01
CA VAL A 400 -6.41 -9.00 0.34
C VAL A 400 -6.70 -7.79 -0.53
N GLN A 401 -7.05 -7.96 -1.82
CA GLN A 401 -7.46 -6.84 -2.68
C GLN A 401 -8.71 -6.14 -2.14
N LEU A 402 -9.67 -6.89 -1.61
CA LEU A 402 -10.87 -6.36 -0.94
C LEU A 402 -10.54 -5.55 0.32
N ILE A 403 -9.62 -6.06 1.15
CA ILE A 403 -9.20 -5.40 2.40
C ILE A 403 -8.38 -4.14 2.12
N LEU A 404 -7.41 -4.25 1.20
CA LEU A 404 -6.46 -3.19 0.85
C LEU A 404 -6.94 -2.33 -0.33
N MET A 405 -8.24 -2.33 -0.65
CA MET A 405 -8.77 -1.63 -1.82
C MET A 405 -8.25 -0.18 -1.85
N LYS A 406 -7.74 0.21 -3.03
CA LYS A 406 -7.46 1.61 -3.31
C LYS A 406 -8.77 2.38 -3.29
N PRO A 407 -8.79 3.65 -2.82
CA PRO A 407 -9.96 4.50 -2.95
C PRO A 407 -10.32 4.58 -4.43
N ILE A 408 -11.43 3.93 -4.81
CA ILE A 408 -11.86 3.85 -6.20
C ILE A 408 -12.29 5.25 -6.61
N VAL A 409 -11.42 5.91 -7.38
CA VAL A 409 -11.76 7.10 -8.13
C VAL A 409 -12.72 6.64 -9.24
N ALA A 410 -13.99 6.99 -9.06
CA ALA A 410 -15.06 6.90 -10.06
C ALA A 410 -15.42 5.47 -10.53
N ASN A 411 -16.55 4.99 -10.02
CA ASN A 411 -17.38 4.03 -10.75
C ASN A 411 -17.69 4.59 -12.16
N PRO A 412 -17.53 3.82 -13.26
CA PRO A 412 -17.86 4.26 -14.61
C PRO A 412 -19.33 4.67 -14.83
N LYS A 413 -20.24 4.40 -13.87
CA LYS A 413 -21.67 4.75 -13.93
C LYS A 413 -22.11 5.92 -13.03
N GLY A 414 -21.18 6.61 -12.35
CA GLY A 414 -21.54 7.78 -11.54
C GLY A 414 -22.32 7.49 -10.24
N CYS A 415 -22.44 6.22 -9.83
CA CYS A 415 -22.94 5.89 -8.49
C CYS A 415 -21.89 6.30 -7.45
N ARG A 416 -22.25 7.27 -6.60
CA ARG A 416 -21.51 7.59 -5.36
C ARG A 416 -21.40 6.31 -4.54
N ILE A 417 -20.17 5.93 -4.22
CA ILE A 417 -19.86 4.66 -3.57
C ILE A 417 -20.38 4.70 -2.13
N GLN A 418 -21.12 3.67 -1.69
CA GLN A 418 -21.28 3.36 -0.26
C GLN A 418 -20.09 2.51 0.17
N ALA A 419 -18.97 3.16 0.50
CA ALA A 419 -17.76 2.51 0.98
C ALA A 419 -17.94 1.53 2.18
N PRO A 420 -18.98 1.64 3.06
CA PRO A 420 -19.31 0.58 4.01
C PRO A 420 -19.66 -0.78 3.40
N ILE A 421 -20.13 -0.85 2.15
CA ILE A 421 -20.45 -2.15 1.51
C ILE A 421 -19.17 -2.98 1.30
N CYS A 422 -18.09 -2.35 0.84
CA CYS A 422 -16.83 -3.06 0.57
C CYS A 422 -16.22 -3.66 1.84
N SER A 423 -16.21 -2.90 2.94
CA SER A 423 -15.69 -3.40 4.21
C SER A 423 -16.55 -4.55 4.76
N MET A 424 -17.89 -4.47 4.63
CA MET A 424 -18.76 -5.58 5.00
C MET A 424 -18.52 -6.84 4.18
N VAL A 425 -18.34 -6.73 2.86
CA VAL A 425 -18.03 -7.86 1.96
C VAL A 425 -16.65 -8.45 2.29
N ALA A 426 -15.65 -7.62 2.60
CA ALA A 426 -14.33 -8.09 3.02
C ALA A 426 -14.39 -8.86 4.36
N LEU A 427 -15.18 -8.37 5.32
CA LEU A 427 -15.39 -9.05 6.60
C LEU A 427 -16.15 -10.37 6.45
N SER A 428 -17.19 -10.42 5.61
CA SER A 428 -17.93 -11.66 5.37
C SER A 428 -17.07 -12.69 4.64
N PHE A 429 -16.27 -12.27 3.67
CA PHE A 429 -15.34 -13.16 2.97
C PHE A 429 -14.27 -13.72 3.90
N THR A 430 -13.60 -12.87 4.67
CA THR A 430 -12.59 -13.32 5.64
C THR A 430 -13.18 -14.24 6.71
N ALA A 431 -14.37 -13.94 7.23
CA ALA A 431 -15.04 -14.81 8.19
C ALA A 431 -15.38 -16.18 7.60
N SER A 432 -15.89 -16.22 6.36
CA SER A 432 -16.20 -17.46 5.65
C SER A 432 -14.94 -18.29 5.41
N LEU A 433 -13.91 -17.68 4.82
CA LEU A 433 -12.65 -18.34 4.47
C LEU A 433 -11.93 -18.90 5.70
N LEU A 434 -11.81 -18.13 6.79
CA LEU A 434 -11.13 -18.58 8.01
C LEU A 434 -11.93 -19.64 8.77
N SER A 435 -13.27 -19.61 8.71
CA SER A 435 -14.11 -20.61 9.35
C SER A 435 -14.03 -21.99 8.68
N ILE A 436 -13.89 -22.01 7.35
CA ILE A 436 -13.85 -23.24 6.55
C ILE A 436 -12.41 -23.73 6.35
N VAL A 437 -11.46 -22.81 6.14
CA VAL A 437 -10.04 -23.08 5.89
C VAL A 437 -9.16 -22.34 6.91
N PRO A 438 -9.02 -22.83 8.16
CA PRO A 438 -8.23 -22.16 9.19
C PRO A 438 -6.75 -21.98 8.82
N GLN A 439 -6.19 -22.87 8.00
CA GLN A 439 -4.81 -22.80 7.50
C GLN A 439 -4.55 -21.54 6.65
N SER A 440 -5.60 -20.89 6.15
CA SER A 440 -5.50 -19.66 5.37
C SER A 440 -5.10 -18.44 6.21
N GLU A 441 -5.23 -18.50 7.53
CA GLU A 441 -4.98 -17.38 8.45
C GLU A 441 -3.57 -16.80 8.32
N ALA A 442 -2.54 -17.66 8.33
CA ALA A 442 -1.15 -17.24 8.22
C ALA A 442 -0.86 -16.64 6.83
N THR A 443 -1.29 -17.34 5.77
CA THR A 443 -1.14 -16.88 4.38
C THR A 443 -1.81 -15.54 4.16
N LEU A 444 -3.04 -15.36 4.65
CA LEU A 444 -3.78 -14.10 4.55
C LEU A 444 -3.05 -12.98 5.28
N THR A 445 -2.59 -13.23 6.50
CA THR A 445 -1.83 -12.24 7.30
C THR A 445 -0.55 -11.82 6.60
N ASP A 446 0.25 -12.77 6.10
CA ASP A 446 1.50 -12.50 5.38
C ASP A 446 1.26 -11.70 4.09
N ARG A 447 0.17 -12.00 3.36
CA ARG A 447 -0.23 -11.24 2.17
C ARG A 447 -0.67 -9.82 2.51
N ILE A 448 -1.44 -9.61 3.58
CA ILE A 448 -1.83 -8.27 4.03
C ILE A 448 -0.59 -7.47 4.42
N VAL A 449 0.31 -8.04 5.24
CA VAL A 449 1.54 -7.39 5.70
C VAL A 449 2.45 -7.01 4.53
N SER A 450 2.65 -7.91 3.57
CA SER A 450 3.54 -7.69 2.42
C SER A 450 3.01 -6.68 1.40
N LYS A 451 1.68 -6.57 1.25
CA LYS A 451 1.03 -5.64 0.32
C LYS A 451 0.55 -4.34 0.99
N PHE A 452 0.74 -4.19 2.30
CA PHE A 452 0.29 -3.01 3.05
C PHE A 452 0.96 -1.72 2.52
N PRO A 453 0.21 -0.61 2.37
CA PRO A 453 0.76 0.61 1.78
C PRO A 453 1.83 1.25 2.69
N GLY A 454 2.96 1.63 2.10
CA GLY A 454 4.01 2.38 2.79
C GLY A 454 3.67 3.88 2.96
N TRP A 455 4.36 4.56 3.88
CA TRP A 455 4.10 5.96 4.28
C TRP A 455 4.06 7.00 3.15
N ARG A 456 4.69 6.70 2.01
CA ARG A 456 4.70 7.57 0.81
C ARG A 456 3.36 7.63 0.09
N LYS A 457 2.45 6.69 0.34
CA LYS A 457 1.12 6.63 -0.28
C LYS A 457 0.22 7.81 0.17
N PRO A 458 -0.82 8.16 -0.61
CA PRO A 458 -1.73 9.25 -0.27
C PRO A 458 -2.51 8.96 1.03
N LEU A 459 -2.92 10.02 1.72
CA LEU A 459 -3.64 9.95 2.99
C LEU A 459 -4.90 9.07 2.91
N SER A 460 -5.64 9.17 1.81
CA SER A 460 -6.86 8.39 1.56
C SER A 460 -6.60 6.89 1.52
N GLU A 461 -5.52 6.44 0.87
CA GLU A 461 -5.13 5.03 0.81
C GLU A 461 -4.67 4.53 2.19
N LEU A 462 -3.85 5.31 2.91
CA LEU A 462 -3.34 4.93 4.23
C LEU A 462 -4.45 4.82 5.29
N ILE A 463 -5.34 5.80 5.36
CA ILE A 463 -6.46 5.81 6.30
C ILE A 463 -7.41 4.66 6.02
N LEU A 464 -7.80 4.47 4.76
CA LEU A 464 -8.78 3.47 4.37
C LEU A 464 -8.28 2.05 4.67
N THR A 465 -7.05 1.74 4.23
CA THR A 465 -6.44 0.43 4.47
C THR A 465 -6.23 0.16 5.96
N SER A 466 -5.76 1.15 6.73
CA SER A 466 -5.60 1.01 8.18
C SER A 466 -6.95 0.80 8.88
N SER A 467 -7.98 1.55 8.50
CA SER A 467 -9.34 1.40 9.04
C SER A 467 -9.94 0.02 8.73
N ASN A 468 -9.78 -0.47 7.50
CA ASN A 468 -10.25 -1.80 7.10
C ASN A 468 -9.53 -2.92 7.87
N VAL A 469 -8.21 -2.84 8.03
CA VAL A 469 -7.44 -3.81 8.82
C VAL A 469 -7.82 -3.75 10.29
N LEU A 470 -7.99 -2.56 10.87
CA LEU A 470 -8.47 -2.39 12.24
C LEU A 470 -9.88 -2.99 12.42
N CYS A 471 -10.77 -2.82 11.43
CA CYS A 471 -12.08 -3.44 11.45
C CYS A 471 -12.02 -4.97 11.38
N LEU A 472 -11.12 -5.52 10.54
CA LEU A 472 -10.89 -6.95 10.43
C LEU A 472 -10.50 -7.58 11.77
N ILE A 473 -9.63 -6.91 12.54
CA ILE A 473 -9.17 -7.43 13.84
C ILE A 473 -10.11 -7.09 15.00
N ALA A 474 -10.95 -6.06 14.88
CA ALA A 474 -11.90 -5.64 15.91
C ALA A 474 -13.28 -6.32 15.80
N SER A 475 -13.70 -6.71 14.59
CA SER A 475 -15.04 -7.27 14.37
C SER A 475 -15.16 -8.65 15.00
N GLN A 476 -16.22 -8.87 15.79
CA GLN A 476 -16.48 -10.15 16.45
C GLN A 476 -16.61 -11.34 15.47
N SER A 477 -17.05 -11.08 14.22
CA SER A 477 -17.23 -12.11 13.20
C SER A 477 -15.90 -12.75 12.75
N THR A 478 -14.85 -11.95 12.68
CA THR A 478 -13.52 -12.28 12.13
C THR A 478 -12.47 -12.44 13.23
N ALA A 479 -12.48 -11.58 14.25
CA ALA A 479 -11.50 -11.56 15.33
C ALA A 479 -11.40 -12.90 16.07
N ARG A 480 -12.52 -13.62 16.20
CA ARG A 480 -12.56 -14.97 16.81
C ARG A 480 -11.65 -15.99 16.10
N TRP A 481 -11.46 -15.83 14.79
CA TRP A 481 -10.66 -16.73 13.96
C TRP A 481 -9.20 -16.30 13.83
N LEU A 482 -8.87 -15.07 14.21
CA LEU A 482 -7.50 -14.57 14.21
C LEU A 482 -6.82 -14.87 15.54
N SER A 483 -5.65 -15.51 15.44
CA SER A 483 -4.72 -15.76 16.52
C SER A 483 -4.06 -14.46 16.99
N ILE A 484 -3.69 -14.43 18.28
CA ILE A 484 -3.05 -13.26 18.90
C ILE A 484 -1.76 -12.83 18.16
N PRO A 485 -0.86 -13.74 17.71
CA PRO A 485 0.32 -13.35 16.94
C PRO A 485 -0.01 -12.63 15.63
N ASN A 486 -1.03 -13.09 14.91
CA ASN A 486 -1.43 -12.48 13.64
C ASN A 486 -2.08 -11.11 13.84
N ILE A 487 -2.92 -10.95 14.87
CA ILE A 487 -3.44 -9.63 15.29
C ILE A 487 -2.28 -8.67 15.60
N CYS A 488 -1.28 -9.14 16.36
CA CYS A 488 -0.10 -8.33 16.69
C CYS A 488 0.77 -8.01 15.47
N SER A 489 0.83 -8.90 14.47
CA SER A 489 1.53 -8.66 13.20
C SER A 489 0.85 -7.55 12.40
N LEU A 490 -0.48 -7.63 12.24
CA LEU A 490 -1.31 -6.64 11.54
C LEU A 490 -1.32 -5.27 12.24
N LEU A 491 -1.46 -5.22 13.57
CA LEU A 491 -1.29 -3.96 14.31
C LEU A 491 0.14 -3.44 14.22
N GLY A 492 1.11 -4.35 14.25
CA GLY A 492 2.53 -4.04 14.15
C GLY A 492 2.91 -3.34 12.84
N THR A 493 2.25 -3.64 11.72
CA THR A 493 2.48 -2.92 10.46
C THR A 493 1.95 -1.49 10.51
N ILE A 494 0.78 -1.28 11.12
CA ILE A 494 0.21 0.07 11.31
C ILE A 494 1.08 0.89 12.28
N PHE A 495 1.54 0.29 13.38
CA PHE A 495 2.47 0.95 14.31
C PHE A 495 3.78 1.32 13.63
N LYS A 496 4.34 0.42 12.82
CA LYS A 496 5.56 0.68 12.06
C LYS A 496 5.35 1.80 11.03
N LEU A 497 4.18 1.84 10.37
CA LEU A 497 3.80 2.93 9.48
C LEU A 497 3.78 4.29 10.19
N ILE A 498 3.21 4.37 11.39
CA ILE A 498 3.18 5.60 12.21
C ILE A 498 4.61 6.04 12.55
N VAL A 499 5.45 5.11 13.01
CA VAL A 499 6.87 5.37 13.31
C VAL A 499 7.62 5.87 12.07
N ASP A 500 7.47 5.20 10.93
CA ASP A 500 8.16 5.58 9.69
C ASP A 500 7.73 6.95 9.19
N LEU A 501 6.43 7.27 9.30
CA LEU A 501 5.89 8.56 8.92
C LEU A 501 6.47 9.68 9.80
N GLU A 502 6.54 9.45 11.11
CA GLU A 502 7.08 10.40 12.08
C GLU A 502 8.57 10.66 11.86
N LEU A 503 9.37 9.60 11.64
CA LEU A 503 10.79 9.70 11.31
C LEU A 503 11.06 10.36 9.94
N SER A 504 10.10 10.31 9.02
CA SER A 504 10.24 10.89 7.67
C SER A 504 9.86 12.36 7.56
N SER A 505 9.25 12.94 8.61
CA SER A 505 8.80 14.33 8.57
C SER A 505 10.01 15.27 8.71
N ASP A 506 10.22 16.16 7.75
CA ASP A 506 11.24 17.22 7.85
C ASP A 506 10.89 18.15 9.02
N HIS A 507 11.51 17.93 10.18
CA HIS A 507 11.24 18.66 11.43
C HIS A 507 11.66 20.16 11.42
N HIS A 508 11.68 20.82 10.26
CA HIS A 508 12.23 22.17 10.10
C HIS A 508 11.26 23.27 9.63
N SER A 509 9.97 22.99 9.48
CA SER A 509 8.96 24.04 9.25
C SER A 509 7.87 24.01 10.32
N HIS A 510 8.20 24.56 11.49
CA HIS A 510 7.19 25.03 12.45
C HIS A 510 6.48 26.28 11.88
N THR A 511 5.55 26.06 10.97
CA THR A 511 4.38 26.92 10.82
C THR A 511 3.21 26.11 11.32
N VAL A 512 2.66 26.51 12.46
CA VAL A 512 1.36 26.06 12.97
C VAL A 512 0.40 26.06 11.78
N PRO A 513 -0.11 24.91 11.33
CA PRO A 513 -1.20 24.93 10.36
C PRO A 513 -2.36 25.61 11.07
N GLU A 514 -2.78 26.75 10.54
CA GLU A 514 -4.06 27.36 10.85
C GLU A 514 -5.11 26.25 10.91
N GLN A 515 -5.76 26.15 12.07
CA GLN A 515 -6.94 25.32 12.36
C GLN A 515 -7.36 24.41 11.20
N SER A 516 -6.76 23.22 11.13
CA SER A 516 -7.28 22.17 10.24
C SER A 516 -8.74 21.93 10.61
N SER A 517 -9.63 21.92 9.62
CA SER A 517 -11.08 21.73 9.72
C SER A 517 -11.56 20.41 10.36
N LEU A 518 -10.64 19.63 10.95
CA LEU A 518 -10.85 18.31 11.56
C LEU A 518 -10.76 18.35 13.11
N SER A 519 -10.82 19.52 13.74
CA SER A 519 -10.41 19.73 15.13
C SER A 519 -11.27 19.10 16.23
N ASN A 520 -12.37 18.40 15.91
CA ASN A 520 -13.28 17.82 16.91
C ASN A 520 -13.83 16.45 16.47
N GLU A 521 -12.97 15.43 16.40
CA GLU A 521 -13.43 14.05 16.21
C GLU A 521 -13.72 13.36 17.55
N PRO A 522 -14.82 12.61 17.68
CA PRO A 522 -15.24 12.00 18.94
C PRO A 522 -14.33 10.83 19.38
N GLU A 523 -14.09 10.73 20.70
CA GLU A 523 -13.15 9.75 21.29
C GLU A 523 -13.65 8.30 21.27
N ASN A 524 -14.97 8.10 21.41
CA ASN A 524 -15.59 6.78 21.52
C ASN A 524 -16.58 6.59 20.38
N LEU A 525 -16.10 6.16 19.23
CA LEU A 525 -16.92 5.77 18.10
C LEU A 525 -17.08 4.25 18.08
N CYS A 526 -18.32 3.77 17.90
CA CYS A 526 -18.52 2.38 17.53
C CYS A 526 -17.90 2.11 16.14
N MET A 527 -17.53 0.85 15.87
CA MET A 527 -16.84 0.46 14.63
C MET A 527 -17.51 1.02 13.36
N SER A 528 -18.84 0.91 13.26
CA SER A 528 -19.59 1.38 12.08
C SER A 528 -19.60 2.90 11.97
N ALA A 529 -19.72 3.62 13.09
CA ALA A 529 -19.65 5.08 13.09
C ALA A 529 -18.24 5.57 12.71
N LEU A 530 -17.18 4.91 13.19
CA LEU A 530 -15.82 5.22 12.78
C LEU A 530 -15.61 5.00 11.29
N GLN A 531 -16.06 3.87 10.76
CA GLN A 531 -15.95 3.59 9.33
C GLN A 531 -16.64 4.66 8.49
N ASN A 532 -17.91 4.98 8.80
CA ASN A 532 -18.65 6.03 8.12
C ASN A 532 -17.91 7.37 8.17
N ARG A 533 -17.38 7.74 9.35
CA ARG A 533 -16.64 8.99 9.51
C ARG A 533 -15.33 9.00 8.72
N VAL A 534 -14.59 7.90 8.73
CA VAL A 534 -13.38 7.74 7.92
C VAL A 534 -13.70 7.92 6.44
N TYR A 535 -14.81 7.36 5.95
CA TYR A 535 -15.22 7.53 4.56
C TYR A 535 -15.58 8.97 4.21
N GLU A 536 -16.33 9.67 5.07
CA GLU A 536 -16.63 11.10 4.89
C GLU A 536 -15.34 11.93 4.81
N ILE A 537 -14.36 11.64 5.66
CA ILE A 537 -13.06 12.34 5.65
C ILE A 537 -12.29 12.02 4.37
N VAL A 538 -12.29 10.77 3.92
CA VAL A 538 -11.62 10.37 2.67
C VAL A 538 -12.22 11.13 1.47
N GLU A 539 -13.55 11.26 1.39
CA GLU A 539 -14.21 12.05 0.35
C GLU A 539 -13.75 13.52 0.37
N GLN A 540 -13.67 14.13 1.56
CA GLN A 540 -13.24 15.53 1.72
C GLN A 540 -11.75 15.75 1.38
N VAL A 541 -10.89 14.77 1.67
CA VAL A 541 -9.44 14.85 1.48
C VAL A 541 -9.03 14.66 0.02
N THR A 542 -9.82 13.97 -0.81
CA THR A 542 -9.46 13.69 -2.23
C THR A 542 -9.17 14.94 -3.10
N ALA A 543 -9.49 16.15 -2.61
CA ALA A 543 -9.23 17.43 -3.30
C ALA A 543 -7.90 18.12 -2.94
N LYS A 544 -7.18 17.71 -1.89
CA LYS A 544 -5.89 18.30 -1.46
C LYS A 544 -4.96 17.23 -0.90
N GLU A 545 -3.72 17.13 -1.40
CA GLU A 545 -2.74 16.21 -0.82
C GLU A 545 -2.51 16.55 0.66
N GLY A 546 -2.85 15.59 1.55
CA GLY A 546 -2.67 15.76 2.99
C GLY A 546 -1.19 15.84 3.37
N THR A 547 -0.85 16.78 4.25
CA THR A 547 0.51 16.93 4.79
C THR A 547 0.94 15.68 5.58
N SER A 548 2.25 15.47 5.77
CA SER A 548 2.79 14.40 6.62
C SER A 548 2.21 14.44 8.05
N VAL A 549 2.00 15.64 8.60
CA VAL A 549 1.37 15.84 9.91
C VAL A 549 -0.08 15.36 9.91
N SER A 550 -0.87 15.71 8.88
CA SER A 550 -2.26 15.24 8.76
C SER A 550 -2.34 13.72 8.64
N LYS A 551 -1.40 13.08 7.93
CA LYS A 551 -1.27 11.61 7.88
C LYS A 551 -1.02 11.03 9.27
N LEU A 552 -0.13 11.65 10.04
CA LEU A 552 0.27 11.15 11.36
C LEU A 552 -0.89 11.27 12.36
N GLU A 553 -1.55 12.44 12.39
CA GLU A 553 -2.69 12.69 13.27
C GLU A 553 -3.83 11.72 13.01
N MET A 554 -4.24 11.57 11.74
CA MET A 554 -5.36 10.72 11.38
C MET A 554 -5.10 9.25 11.67
N LEU A 555 -3.91 8.73 11.31
CA LEU A 555 -3.57 7.34 11.59
C LEU A 555 -3.52 7.05 13.10
N THR A 556 -2.93 7.96 13.87
CA THR A 556 -2.86 7.83 15.33
C THR A 556 -4.26 7.88 15.94
N TRP A 557 -5.12 8.79 15.50
CA TRP A 557 -6.50 8.91 15.98
C TRP A 557 -7.32 7.64 15.72
N ILE A 558 -7.30 7.09 14.50
CA ILE A 558 -8.05 5.86 14.16
C ILE A 558 -7.59 4.69 15.03
N VAL A 559 -6.28 4.54 15.22
CA VAL A 559 -5.72 3.49 16.08
C VAL A 559 -6.15 3.70 17.54
N MET A 560 -6.02 4.90 18.10
CA MET A 560 -6.43 5.18 19.49
C MET A 560 -7.92 4.91 19.72
N THR A 561 -8.76 5.27 18.75
CA THR A 561 -10.21 5.04 18.79
C THR A 561 -10.56 3.56 18.82
N GLN A 562 -9.83 2.72 18.06
CA GLN A 562 -10.15 1.29 17.95
C GLN A 562 -9.38 0.35 18.85
N LEU A 563 -8.26 0.80 19.44
CA LEU A 563 -7.39 -0.08 20.20
C LEU A 563 -8.13 -0.76 21.36
N ARG A 564 -9.02 -0.02 22.04
CA ARG A 564 -9.84 -0.59 23.12
C ARG A 564 -10.73 -1.71 22.60
N THR A 565 -11.42 -1.49 21.48
CA THR A 565 -12.31 -2.47 20.83
C THR A 565 -11.54 -3.72 20.38
N VAL A 566 -10.35 -3.55 19.80
CA VAL A 566 -9.49 -4.68 19.40
C VAL A 566 -9.08 -5.52 20.61
N CYS A 567 -8.89 -4.88 21.76
CA CYS A 567 -8.51 -5.55 23.00
C CYS A 567 -9.70 -6.10 23.79
N THR A 568 -10.95 -5.91 23.36
CA THR A 568 -12.12 -6.57 23.97
C THR A 568 -12.46 -7.84 23.19
N ARG A 569 -12.04 -9.02 23.66
CA ARG A 569 -12.57 -10.30 23.16
C ARG A 569 -13.65 -10.77 24.12
N ALA A 570 -14.91 -10.69 23.70
CA ALA A 570 -16.00 -11.27 24.48
C ALA A 570 -15.81 -12.79 24.54
N ALA A 571 -15.69 -13.35 25.75
CA ALA A 571 -15.91 -14.77 25.95
C ALA A 571 -17.37 -15.08 25.61
N PRO A 572 -17.67 -16.20 24.93
CA PRO A 572 -19.01 -16.48 24.40
C PRO A 572 -20.14 -16.49 25.46
N ASN A 573 -19.81 -16.52 26.75
CA ASN A 573 -20.77 -16.63 27.86
C ASN A 573 -20.68 -15.50 28.92
N SER A 574 -19.90 -14.44 28.72
CA SER A 574 -19.83 -13.32 29.68
C SER A 574 -20.72 -12.16 29.23
N LEU A 575 -21.70 -11.78 30.06
CA LEU A 575 -22.54 -10.58 29.84
C LEU A 575 -21.75 -9.26 29.90
N ASP A 576 -20.49 -9.29 30.35
CA ASP A 576 -19.61 -8.12 30.42
C ASP A 576 -18.87 -7.89 29.08
N THR A 577 -19.57 -7.28 28.12
CA THR A 577 -19.04 -6.92 26.79
C THR A 577 -17.92 -5.87 26.80
N ASN A 578 -17.56 -5.32 27.97
CA ASN A 578 -16.57 -4.25 28.12
C ASN A 578 -15.24 -4.67 28.78
N ASN A 579 -15.07 -5.96 29.11
CA ASN A 579 -13.83 -6.42 29.74
C ASN A 579 -12.71 -6.62 28.69
N LEU A 580 -11.56 -5.99 28.95
CA LEU A 580 -10.36 -6.10 28.13
C LEU A 580 -9.71 -7.48 28.31
N ASP A 581 -9.39 -8.13 27.19
CA ASP A 581 -8.61 -9.37 27.16
C ASP A 581 -7.13 -9.06 27.46
N TRP A 582 -6.70 -9.54 28.62
CA TRP A 582 -5.34 -9.33 29.12
C TRP A 582 -4.26 -9.93 28.20
N SER A 583 -4.54 -11.07 27.57
CA SER A 583 -3.56 -11.79 26.74
C SER A 583 -3.28 -11.04 25.44
N VAL A 584 -4.32 -10.52 24.79
CA VAL A 584 -4.24 -9.67 23.61
C VAL A 584 -3.54 -8.37 23.97
N LEU A 585 -3.99 -7.71 25.03
CA LEU A 585 -3.46 -6.43 25.49
C LEU A 585 -1.95 -6.51 25.80
N CYS A 586 -1.50 -7.57 26.49
CA CYS A 586 -0.07 -7.80 26.75
C CYS A 586 0.73 -8.04 25.47
N SER A 587 0.19 -8.81 24.53
CA SER A 587 0.89 -9.14 23.28
C SER A 587 1.03 -7.92 22.37
N VAL A 588 -0.04 -7.11 22.26
CA VAL A 588 -0.02 -5.83 21.55
C VAL A 588 0.97 -4.87 22.18
N PHE A 589 0.93 -4.71 23.51
CA PHE A 589 1.86 -3.83 24.20
C PHE A 589 3.32 -4.32 24.12
N LYS A 590 3.56 -5.62 24.16
CA LYS A 590 4.90 -6.21 23.92
C LYS A 590 5.42 -5.85 22.53
N ARG A 591 4.57 -5.88 21.50
CA ARG A 591 4.94 -5.44 20.14
C ARG A 591 5.23 -3.94 20.10
N MET A 592 4.41 -3.11 20.73
CA MET A 592 4.66 -1.66 20.85
C MET A 592 6.00 -1.36 21.54
N LYS A 593 6.27 -2.01 22.68
CA LYS A 593 7.54 -1.87 23.41
C LYS A 593 8.75 -2.28 22.56
N SER A 594 8.64 -3.33 21.77
CA SER A 594 9.71 -3.74 20.85
C SER A 594 10.00 -2.66 19.80
N LEU A 595 8.97 -2.06 19.20
CA LEU A 595 9.14 -0.95 18.27
C LEU A 595 9.67 0.31 18.97
N PHE A 596 9.22 0.57 20.19
CA PHE A 596 9.70 1.67 21.03
C PHE A 596 11.20 1.55 21.33
N ALA A 597 11.65 0.35 21.73
CA ALA A 597 13.06 0.06 21.96
C ALA A 597 13.91 0.22 20.69
N GLN A 598 13.35 -0.17 19.53
CA GLN A 598 14.07 -0.16 18.26
C GLN A 598 14.16 1.23 17.61
N PHE A 599 13.10 2.04 17.70
CA PHE A 599 12.96 3.26 16.90
C PHE A 599 12.77 4.55 17.71
N VAL A 600 12.42 4.46 19.00
CA VAL A 600 12.20 5.65 19.83
C VAL A 600 13.39 5.94 20.71
N LEU A 601 13.88 4.95 21.46
CA LEU A 601 14.97 5.18 22.41
C LEU A 601 16.32 5.53 21.76
N PRO A 602 16.76 4.87 20.66
CA PRO A 602 18.08 5.13 20.07
C PRO A 602 18.13 6.42 19.23
N VAL A 603 16.98 7.03 18.95
CA VAL A 603 16.88 8.13 17.98
C VAL A 603 16.93 9.46 18.70
N ASN A 604 17.88 10.33 18.31
CA ASN A 604 18.05 11.67 18.90
C ASN A 604 17.05 12.72 18.33
N ILE A 605 15.97 12.27 17.70
CA ILE A 605 14.90 13.09 17.12
C ILE A 605 13.68 12.96 18.02
N ARG A 606 12.94 14.05 18.23
CA ARG A 606 11.72 14.01 19.04
C ARG A 606 10.60 13.31 18.27
N ILE A 607 10.16 12.19 18.83
CA ILE A 607 9.00 11.42 18.38
C ILE A 607 7.86 11.72 19.38
N GLU A 608 6.73 12.19 18.89
CA GLU A 608 5.56 12.62 19.67
C GLU A 608 4.42 11.58 19.61
N ALA A 609 3.96 11.18 18.43
CA ALA A 609 2.73 10.40 18.23
C ALA A 609 2.85 8.95 18.72
N PHE A 610 3.89 8.22 18.31
CA PHE A 610 4.01 6.80 18.69
C PHE A 610 4.21 6.58 20.20
N PRO A 611 5.03 7.38 20.93
CA PRO A 611 5.11 7.29 22.39
C PRO A 611 3.78 7.61 23.09
N LEU A 612 3.01 8.56 22.57
CA LEU A 612 1.67 8.88 23.10
C LEU A 612 0.70 7.71 22.92
N LEU A 613 0.79 6.99 21.78
CA LEU A 613 0.03 5.78 21.57
C LEU A 613 0.41 4.67 22.56
N CYS A 614 1.71 4.50 22.85
CA CYS A 614 2.18 3.58 23.89
C CYS A 614 1.63 3.95 25.28
N LEU A 615 1.63 5.25 25.61
CA LEU A 615 1.09 5.78 26.85
C LEU A 615 -0.42 5.53 26.99
N TYR A 616 -1.19 5.82 25.95
CA TYR A 616 -2.62 5.53 25.93
C TYR A 616 -2.89 4.04 26.16
N THR A 617 -2.14 3.16 25.49
CA THR A 617 -2.27 1.71 25.66
C THR A 617 -1.96 1.27 27.09
N ALA A 618 -0.86 1.77 27.66
CA ALA A 618 -0.46 1.49 29.04
C ALA A 618 -1.49 2.01 30.06
N SER A 619 -2.24 3.06 29.72
CA SER A 619 -3.29 3.63 30.58
C SER A 619 -4.56 2.76 30.67
N LEU A 620 -4.80 1.87 29.69
CA LEU A 620 -5.98 1.00 29.68
C LEU A 620 -6.01 0.03 30.86
N ARG A 621 -4.83 -0.36 31.39
CA ARG A 621 -4.72 -1.24 32.56
C ARG A 621 -3.39 -1.04 33.28
N GLY A 622 -3.43 -0.76 34.58
CA GLY A 622 -2.26 -0.39 35.39
C GLY A 622 -1.10 -1.39 35.37
N GLY A 623 -1.36 -2.69 35.18
CA GLY A 623 -0.31 -3.70 35.02
C GLY A 623 0.63 -3.44 33.82
N LEU A 624 0.13 -2.82 32.75
CA LEU A 624 0.97 -2.41 31.62
C LEU A 624 1.88 -1.24 31.97
N MET A 625 1.38 -0.29 32.79
CA MET A 625 2.18 0.85 33.25
C MET A 625 3.36 0.38 34.10
N ILE A 626 3.12 -0.54 35.06
CA ILE A 626 4.18 -1.18 35.85
C ILE A 626 5.20 -1.83 34.91
N ASN A 627 4.73 -2.65 33.97
CA ASN A 627 5.62 -3.34 33.04
C ASN A 627 6.39 -2.40 32.08
N TRP A 628 5.86 -1.21 31.77
CA TRP A 628 6.56 -0.22 30.96
C TRP A 628 7.63 0.51 31.75
N THR A 629 7.33 0.93 32.98
CA THR A 629 8.30 1.57 33.87
C THR A 629 9.44 0.61 34.23
N GLU A 630 9.16 -0.67 34.48
CA GLU A 630 10.17 -1.71 34.68
C GLU A 630 11.07 -1.88 33.45
N PHE A 631 10.49 -1.90 32.24
CA PHE A 631 11.25 -1.97 30.99
C PHE A 631 12.20 -0.77 30.84
N LEU A 632 11.73 0.45 31.10
CA LEU A 632 12.56 1.66 31.03
C LEU A 632 13.66 1.64 32.09
N TRP A 633 13.32 1.25 33.33
CA TRP A 633 14.28 1.15 34.41
C TRP A 633 15.37 0.11 34.14
N ASN A 634 15.01 -1.04 33.60
CA ASN A 634 15.98 -2.06 33.18
C ASN A 634 16.87 -1.56 32.03
N THR A 635 16.32 -0.76 31.11
CA THR A 635 17.12 -0.12 30.05
C THR A 635 18.12 0.89 30.63
N ILE A 636 17.75 1.65 31.66
CA ILE A 636 18.64 2.61 32.33
C ILE A 636 19.79 1.89 33.04
N LYS A 637 19.52 0.74 33.67
CA LYS A 637 20.52 -0.07 34.39
C LYS A 637 21.47 -0.85 33.48
N ASP A 638 21.09 -1.08 32.22
CA ASP A 638 21.87 -1.90 31.28
C ASP A 638 23.09 -1.12 30.75
N ASP A 639 24.28 -1.49 31.21
CA ASP A 639 25.54 -0.88 30.79
C ASP A 639 25.94 -1.27 29.36
N GLN A 640 25.25 -2.21 28.71
CA GLN A 640 25.46 -2.53 27.29
C GLN A 640 24.74 -1.56 26.35
N GLN A 641 23.78 -0.78 26.84
CA GLN A 641 23.09 0.24 26.05
C GLN A 641 23.94 1.51 25.95
N ASP A 642 23.85 2.21 24.82
CA ASP A 642 24.51 3.49 24.67
C ASP A 642 23.92 4.56 25.62
N CYS A 643 24.74 5.54 25.99
CA CYS A 643 24.34 6.58 26.92
C CYS A 643 23.12 7.39 26.42
N GLY A 644 22.96 7.57 25.11
CA GLY A 644 21.82 8.28 24.53
C GLY A 644 20.51 7.57 24.80
N THR A 645 20.44 6.28 24.48
CA THR A 645 19.30 5.39 24.75
C THR A 645 18.95 5.36 26.25
N ARG A 646 19.95 5.26 27.12
CA ARG A 646 19.76 5.25 28.58
C ARG A 646 19.18 6.58 29.08
N VAL A 647 19.72 7.71 28.62
CA VAL A 647 19.23 9.05 28.99
C VAL A 647 17.82 9.30 28.42
N ALA A 648 17.52 8.84 27.21
CA ALA A 648 16.16 8.88 26.66
C ALA A 648 15.18 8.07 27.52
N ALA A 649 15.59 6.88 27.99
CA ALA A 649 14.77 6.08 28.91
C ALA A 649 14.52 6.80 30.24
N VAL A 650 15.50 7.52 30.79
CA VAL A 650 15.31 8.41 31.96
C VAL A 650 14.24 9.46 31.69
N ALA A 651 14.26 10.09 30.51
CA ALA A 651 13.30 11.13 30.14
C ALA A 651 11.84 10.62 30.15
N TYR A 652 11.62 9.46 29.53
CA TYR A 652 10.32 8.79 29.51
C TYR A 652 9.91 8.35 30.91
N LEU A 653 10.80 7.72 31.67
CA LEU A 653 10.52 7.27 33.03
C LEU A 653 10.13 8.45 33.93
N ALA A 654 10.90 9.54 33.92
CA ALA A 654 10.63 10.75 34.69
C ALA A 654 9.26 11.35 34.38
N SER A 655 8.84 11.32 33.11
CA SER A 655 7.53 11.82 32.69
C SER A 655 6.39 10.89 33.09
N LEU A 656 6.58 9.57 33.00
CA LEU A 656 5.57 8.59 33.43
C LEU A 656 5.30 8.70 34.92
N LEU A 657 6.35 8.81 35.74
CA LEU A 657 6.22 8.90 37.19
C LEU A 657 5.58 10.23 37.62
N SER A 658 6.09 11.36 37.11
CA SER A 658 5.66 12.68 37.60
C SER A 658 4.40 13.25 36.94
N ARG A 659 4.16 12.96 35.66
CA ARG A 659 3.11 13.66 34.87
C ARG A 659 1.89 12.80 34.57
N ILE A 660 1.96 11.47 34.68
CA ILE A 660 0.87 10.59 34.24
C ILE A 660 -0.01 10.17 35.43
N ARG A 661 -1.32 10.41 35.28
CA ARG A 661 -2.36 10.17 36.31
C ARG A 661 -2.55 8.69 36.61
N THR A 662 -2.46 7.83 35.59
CA THR A 662 -2.66 6.37 35.73
C THR A 662 -1.48 5.65 36.36
N CYS A 663 -0.34 6.31 36.57
CA CYS A 663 0.79 5.75 37.31
C CYS A 663 0.47 5.67 38.81
N PRO A 664 0.48 4.48 39.45
CA PRO A 664 0.22 4.36 40.88
C PRO A 664 1.28 5.08 41.72
N SER A 665 0.88 5.74 42.82
CA SER A 665 1.82 6.40 43.73
C SER A 665 2.75 5.41 44.44
N ASP A 666 2.28 4.19 44.72
CA ASP A 666 3.11 3.11 45.28
C ASP A 666 4.28 2.76 44.35
N LEU A 667 4.02 2.64 43.04
CA LEU A 667 5.04 2.39 42.03
C LEU A 667 6.06 3.54 41.94
N VAL A 668 5.60 4.80 42.08
CA VAL A 668 6.50 5.97 42.10
C VAL A 668 7.47 5.88 43.28
N ILE A 669 6.98 5.56 44.48
CA ILE A 669 7.81 5.44 45.68
C ILE A 669 8.78 4.26 45.55
N GLU A 670 8.33 3.11 45.07
CA GLU A 670 9.17 1.94 44.83
C GLU A 670 10.31 2.27 43.86
N LEU A 671 10.00 2.92 42.74
CA LEU A 671 11.02 3.33 41.77
C LEU A 671 11.94 4.44 42.30
N LEU A 672 11.48 5.34 43.16
CA LEU A 672 12.37 6.32 43.82
C LEU A 672 13.39 5.64 44.73
N HIS A 673 12.98 4.58 45.46
CA HIS A 673 13.91 3.75 46.25
C HIS A 673 14.95 3.07 45.37
N ASP A 674 14.51 2.45 44.28
CA ASP A 674 15.39 1.82 43.31
C ASP A 674 16.38 2.81 42.66
N MET A 675 15.88 3.97 42.24
CA MET A 675 16.68 5.02 41.59
C MET A 675 17.72 5.60 42.55
N THR A 676 17.34 5.92 43.78
CA THR A 676 18.25 6.47 44.79
C THR A 676 19.29 5.45 45.24
N ARG A 677 18.90 4.19 45.42
CA ARG A 677 19.83 3.09 45.69
C ARG A 677 20.83 2.91 44.56
N TRP A 678 20.36 2.94 43.31
CA TRP A 678 21.23 2.85 42.14
C TRP A 678 22.23 4.02 42.08
N CYS A 679 21.82 5.26 42.40
CA CYS A 679 22.74 6.41 42.47
C CYS A 679 23.86 6.18 43.50
N VAL A 680 23.54 5.67 44.69
CA VAL A 680 24.54 5.36 45.72
C VAL A 680 25.50 4.26 45.23
N ASP A 681 24.98 3.18 44.66
CA ASP A 681 25.80 2.09 44.13
C ASP A 681 26.69 2.55 42.95
N TYR A 682 26.17 3.44 42.10
CA TYR A 682 26.91 4.01 40.97
C TYR A 682 28.16 4.76 41.43
N VAL A 683 28.02 5.66 42.41
CA VAL A 683 29.15 6.42 42.97
C VAL A 683 30.21 5.48 43.54
N TYR A 684 29.79 4.39 44.21
CA TYR A 684 30.72 3.41 44.75
C TYR A 684 31.48 2.65 43.64
N ARG A 685 30.78 2.16 42.60
CA ARG A 685 31.39 1.44 41.47
C ARG A 685 32.35 2.31 40.66
N ASN A 686 32.02 3.58 40.50
CA ASN A 686 32.78 4.52 39.66
C ASN A 686 33.80 5.35 40.44
N ARG A 687 34.04 5.04 41.73
CA ARG A 687 34.94 5.81 42.61
C ARG A 687 36.34 6.03 42.01
N GLY A 688 36.90 5.02 41.33
CA GLY A 688 38.22 5.15 40.70
C GLY A 688 38.24 6.18 39.58
N LEU A 689 37.21 6.21 38.74
CA LEU A 689 37.09 7.17 37.63
C LEU A 689 36.87 8.60 38.15
N ILE A 690 36.03 8.75 39.19
CA ILE A 690 35.73 10.05 39.81
C ILE A 690 37.00 10.74 40.34
N VAL A 691 37.94 9.97 40.90
CA VAL A 691 39.20 10.52 41.44
C VAL A 691 40.14 11.01 40.32
N VAL A 692 40.02 10.46 39.11
CA VAL A 692 40.90 10.78 37.97
C VAL A 692 40.32 11.90 37.10
N THR A 693 38.99 12.03 37.06
CA THR A 693 38.31 13.05 36.24
C THR A 693 38.46 14.44 36.88
N ASN A 694 39.26 15.31 36.24
CA ASN A 694 39.45 16.69 36.69
C ASN A 694 38.53 17.65 35.92
N GLY A 695 37.73 18.43 36.66
CA GLY A 695 36.89 19.51 36.11
C GLY A 695 35.39 19.17 36.08
N ALA A 696 34.56 20.16 36.43
CA ALA A 696 33.12 19.99 36.58
C ALA A 696 32.40 19.59 35.28
N GLU A 697 32.76 20.19 34.14
CA GLU A 697 32.15 19.85 32.84
C GLU A 697 32.48 18.41 32.40
N LEU A 698 33.72 17.98 32.60
CA LEU A 698 34.17 16.61 32.29
C LEU A 698 33.48 15.56 33.16
N LEU A 699 33.21 15.86 34.44
CA LEU A 699 32.43 14.99 35.30
C LEU A 699 31.01 14.80 34.77
N VAL A 700 30.35 15.89 34.33
CA VAL A 700 28.99 15.84 33.77
C VAL A 700 28.95 15.02 32.48
N THR A 701 29.96 15.14 31.61
CA THR A 701 30.00 14.37 30.36
C THR A 701 30.25 12.89 30.60
N GLU A 702 31.22 12.54 31.46
CA GLU A 702 31.59 11.14 31.73
C GLU A 702 30.53 10.40 32.56
N HIS A 703 29.86 11.11 33.48
CA HIS A 703 28.83 10.55 34.36
C HIS A 703 27.42 11.02 33.97
N ARG A 704 27.21 11.31 32.68
CA ARG A 704 25.95 11.88 32.16
C ARG A 704 24.70 11.16 32.63
N ILE A 705 24.70 9.83 32.63
CA ILE A 705 23.55 9.02 33.07
C ILE A 705 23.24 9.21 34.56
N TYR A 706 24.27 9.34 35.41
CA TYR A 706 24.10 9.58 36.84
C TYR A 706 23.41 10.91 37.10
N TYR A 707 23.89 11.99 36.46
CA TYR A 707 23.27 13.31 36.58
C TYR A 707 21.84 13.32 36.04
N ALA A 708 21.58 12.63 34.92
CA ALA A 708 20.22 12.51 34.38
C ALA A 708 19.27 11.81 35.37
N VAL A 709 19.70 10.73 36.02
CA VAL A 709 18.89 10.03 37.04
C VAL A 709 18.68 10.90 38.29
N CYS A 710 19.72 11.62 38.76
CA CYS A 710 19.58 12.54 39.88
C CYS A 710 18.59 13.67 39.58
N ASP A 711 18.70 14.29 38.40
CA ASP A 711 17.76 15.33 37.96
C ASP A 711 16.33 14.79 37.86
N ALA A 712 16.14 13.56 37.40
CA ALA A 712 14.84 12.91 37.38
C ALA A 712 14.28 12.71 38.79
N ILE A 713 15.09 12.26 39.76
CA ILE A 713 14.68 12.10 41.18
C ILE A 713 14.22 13.45 41.74
N PHE A 714 15.04 14.50 41.62
CA PHE A 714 14.71 15.82 42.12
C PHE A 714 13.44 16.37 41.45
N TYR A 715 13.33 16.23 40.13
CA TYR A 715 12.15 16.63 39.38
C TYR A 715 10.89 15.90 39.83
N ILE A 716 10.92 14.58 40.01
CA ILE A 716 9.77 13.78 40.46
C ILE A 716 9.31 14.24 41.85
N ILE A 717 10.24 14.42 42.80
CA ILE A 717 9.92 14.88 44.15
C ILE A 717 9.29 16.27 44.11
N VAL A 718 9.85 17.20 43.32
CA VAL A 718 9.30 18.55 43.17
C VAL A 718 7.91 18.54 42.56
N GLN A 719 7.69 17.77 41.49
CA GLN A 719 6.39 17.74 40.80
C GLN A 719 5.30 17.02 41.59
N LEU A 720 5.66 15.99 42.37
CA LEU A 720 4.71 15.19 43.13
C LEU A 720 4.68 15.51 44.63
N HIS A 721 5.33 16.60 45.08
CA HIS A 721 5.46 16.93 46.50
C HIS A 721 4.12 16.91 47.25
N ALA A 722 3.04 17.44 46.66
CA ALA A 722 1.71 17.39 47.27
C ALA A 722 1.20 15.95 47.44
N THR A 723 1.41 15.08 46.45
CA THR A 723 0.95 13.69 46.50
C THR A 723 1.80 12.85 47.47
N LEU A 724 3.11 13.06 47.48
CA LEU A 724 4.06 12.25 48.24
C LEU A 724 4.25 12.74 49.69
N LEU A 725 4.20 14.05 49.94
CA LEU A 725 4.59 14.62 51.22
C LEU A 725 3.40 15.10 52.09
N ASP A 726 2.22 15.37 51.51
CA ASP A 726 1.01 15.62 52.31
C ASP A 726 0.41 14.33 52.89
N ASN A 727 0.68 13.18 52.26
CA ASN A 727 0.27 11.88 52.77
C ASN A 727 1.35 11.33 53.72
N GLU A 728 0.97 11.02 54.96
CA GLU A 728 1.91 10.58 55.98
C GLU A 728 2.62 9.28 55.65
N TYR A 729 1.94 8.34 54.98
CA TYR A 729 2.49 7.05 54.60
C TYR A 729 3.63 7.22 53.58
N TYR A 730 3.37 7.95 52.49
CA TYR A 730 4.39 8.20 51.46
C TYR A 730 5.51 9.10 51.99
N ARG A 731 5.19 10.10 52.83
CA ARG A 731 6.18 10.96 53.48
C ARG A 731 7.16 10.15 54.34
N ALA A 732 6.66 9.21 55.14
CA ALA A 732 7.50 8.34 55.95
C ALA A 732 8.45 7.48 55.09
N SER A 733 7.99 7.01 53.93
CA SER A 733 8.85 6.32 52.97
C SER A 733 9.89 7.25 52.33
N CYS A 734 9.52 8.48 51.97
CA CYS A 734 10.45 9.48 51.43
C CYS A 734 11.59 9.83 52.41
N GLU A 735 11.34 9.83 53.72
CA GLU A 735 12.38 10.04 54.75
C GLU A 735 13.46 8.96 54.77
N THR A 736 13.14 7.76 54.29
CA THR A 736 14.10 6.65 54.25
C THR A 736 14.99 6.66 53.00
N LEU A 737 14.72 7.55 52.03
CA LEU A 737 15.53 7.68 50.83
C LEU A 737 16.92 8.25 51.17
N PRO A 738 18.03 7.71 50.62
CA PRO A 738 19.39 8.19 50.89
C PRO A 738 19.74 9.51 50.16
N LEU A 739 18.80 10.47 50.14
CA LEU A 739 18.94 11.74 49.43
C LEU A 739 20.13 12.56 49.96
N ALA A 740 20.36 12.58 51.28
CA ALA A 740 21.50 13.27 51.86
C ALA A 740 22.85 12.71 51.35
N GLN A 741 22.95 11.38 51.20
CA GLN A 741 24.16 10.73 50.68
C GLN A 741 24.40 11.06 49.20
N ILE A 742 23.33 11.14 48.40
CA ILE A 742 23.41 11.51 46.98
C ILE A 742 23.82 12.98 46.83
N MET A 743 23.20 13.88 47.59
CA MET A 743 23.49 15.32 47.57
C MET A 743 24.94 15.62 47.97
N LEU A 744 25.48 14.91 48.95
CA LEU A 744 26.85 15.07 49.44
C LEU A 744 27.87 14.19 48.71
N SER A 745 27.46 13.51 47.64
CA SER A 745 28.37 12.67 46.86
C SER A 745 29.48 13.50 46.19
N PRO A 746 30.65 12.91 45.87
CA PRO A 746 31.73 13.62 45.17
C PRO A 746 31.35 14.15 43.78
N LEU A 747 30.25 13.66 43.21
CA LEU A 747 29.71 14.12 41.93
C LEU A 747 28.85 15.39 42.08
N SER A 748 28.54 15.83 43.30
CA SER A 748 27.76 17.05 43.61
C SER A 748 26.56 17.28 42.67
N PRO A 749 25.63 16.30 42.52
CA PRO A 749 24.56 16.37 41.52
C PRO A 749 23.69 17.62 41.66
N LEU A 750 23.45 18.08 42.89
CA LEU A 750 22.63 19.25 43.17
C LEU A 750 23.24 20.55 42.60
N GLU A 751 24.57 20.67 42.57
CA GLU A 751 25.25 21.84 41.99
C GLU A 751 25.07 21.92 40.48
N ASN A 752 24.90 20.78 39.80
CA ASN A 752 24.73 20.70 38.35
C ASN A 752 23.26 20.70 37.89
N THR A 753 22.30 20.58 38.82
CA THR A 753 20.86 20.72 38.54
C THR A 753 20.50 22.18 38.21
N PRO A 754 19.51 22.47 37.34
CA PRO A 754 19.10 23.85 37.02
C PRO A 754 18.70 24.65 38.28
N ALA A 755 19.00 25.95 38.28
CA ALA A 755 18.79 26.82 39.45
C ALA A 755 17.35 26.78 39.96
N ASP A 756 16.35 26.82 39.06
CA ASP A 756 14.93 26.78 39.43
C ASP A 756 14.53 25.46 40.09
N LEU A 757 14.99 24.33 39.53
CA LEU A 757 14.70 23.01 40.06
C LEU A 757 15.41 22.78 41.40
N ARG A 758 16.66 23.20 41.51
CA ARG A 758 17.45 23.17 42.75
C ARG A 758 16.76 23.96 43.86
N TRP A 759 16.40 25.20 43.55
CA TRP A 759 15.72 26.10 44.48
C TRP A 759 14.38 25.50 44.96
N ALA A 760 13.55 25.01 44.02
CA ALA A 760 12.27 24.41 44.36
C ALA A 760 12.42 23.17 45.24
N PHE A 761 13.39 22.30 44.91
CA PHE A 761 13.68 21.10 45.69
C PHE A 761 14.10 21.43 47.12
N GLU A 762 15.07 22.33 47.31
CA GLU A 762 15.54 22.73 48.64
C GLU A 762 14.43 23.35 49.49
N ARG A 763 13.58 24.20 48.88
CA ARG A 763 12.41 24.80 49.56
C ARG A 763 11.41 23.74 49.99
N ILE A 764 11.09 22.77 49.13
CA ILE A 764 10.15 21.68 49.43
C ILE A 764 10.68 20.80 50.56
N VAL A 765 11.92 20.35 50.45
CA VAL A 765 12.61 19.53 51.46
C VAL A 765 12.63 20.22 52.83
N SER A 766 12.93 21.52 52.86
CA SER A 766 12.93 22.32 54.10
C SER A 766 11.54 22.50 54.69
N MET A 767 10.52 22.80 53.88
CA MET A 767 9.14 23.04 54.32
C MET A 767 8.47 21.78 54.87
N TYR A 768 8.76 20.62 54.28
CA TYR A 768 8.27 19.34 54.76
C TYR A 768 9.12 18.73 55.88
N HIS A 769 10.24 19.38 56.24
CA HIS A 769 11.19 18.95 57.26
C HIS A 769 11.81 17.57 56.99
N LEU A 770 12.11 17.30 55.72
CA LEU A 770 12.81 16.06 55.36
C LEU A 770 14.23 16.06 55.94
N SER A 771 14.71 14.90 56.39
CA SER A 771 16.02 14.73 57.03
C SER A 771 17.19 15.31 56.24
N CYS A 772 17.14 15.24 54.90
CA CYS A 772 18.16 15.81 54.01
C CYS A 772 18.22 17.35 53.99
N ALA A 773 17.21 18.06 54.53
CA ALA A 773 17.17 19.53 54.58
C ALA A 773 18.30 20.14 55.41
N SER A 774 18.76 19.43 56.44
CA SER A 774 19.85 19.89 57.32
C SER A 774 21.24 19.79 56.67
N MET A 775 21.33 19.04 55.56
CA MET A 775 22.58 18.68 54.89
C MET A 775 22.79 19.45 53.59
N SER A 776 21.80 20.20 53.10
CA SER A 776 21.97 21.07 51.94
C SER A 776 22.96 22.18 52.28
N VAL A 777 24.13 22.17 51.64
CA VAL A 777 25.17 23.18 51.82
C VAL A 777 24.77 24.45 51.05
N SER A 778 23.81 25.20 51.59
CA SER A 778 23.77 26.65 51.43
C SER A 778 22.89 27.29 52.50
N PRO A 779 23.46 28.07 53.44
CA PRO A 779 22.68 28.89 54.32
C PRO A 779 22.15 30.08 53.51
N VAL A 780 20.82 30.20 53.39
CA VAL A 780 20.11 31.47 53.18
C VAL A 780 20.57 32.31 51.97
N PHE A 781 19.77 32.32 50.88
CA PHE A 781 19.65 33.44 49.93
C PHE A 781 20.91 34.32 49.74
N SER A 782 21.87 33.90 48.91
CA SER A 782 22.67 34.89 48.18
C SER A 782 21.85 35.32 46.96
N ILE A 783 21.28 36.53 47.04
CA ILE A 783 20.44 37.22 46.05
C ILE A 783 21.17 37.52 44.71
N VAL A 784 22.22 36.77 44.36
CA VAL A 784 22.90 36.91 43.08
C VAL A 784 23.43 35.54 42.67
N ASP A 785 22.78 34.93 41.67
CA ASP A 785 23.38 33.86 40.89
C ASP A 785 24.57 34.46 40.13
N ARG A 786 25.79 33.94 40.38
CA ARG A 786 27.06 34.52 39.88
C ARG A 786 27.25 34.39 38.36
N THR A 787 26.25 33.93 37.61
CA THR A 787 26.33 33.75 36.16
C THR A 787 25.16 34.34 35.37
N SER A 788 24.04 34.72 35.99
CA SER A 788 22.83 35.14 35.26
C SER A 788 22.21 36.47 35.72
N GLY A 789 22.50 36.98 36.92
CA GLY A 789 21.98 38.28 37.38
C GLY A 789 20.46 38.34 37.63
N ASP A 790 19.75 37.22 37.46
CA ASP A 790 18.30 37.15 37.68
C ASP A 790 17.98 36.91 39.17
N VAL A 791 17.05 37.72 39.70
CA VAL A 791 16.55 37.61 41.07
C VAL A 791 15.55 36.47 41.13
N LEU A 792 15.95 35.34 41.74
CA LEU A 792 15.04 34.22 42.00
C LEU A 792 13.86 34.66 42.88
N PRO A 793 12.62 34.21 42.60
CA PRO A 793 11.43 34.59 43.35
C PRO A 793 11.55 34.26 44.84
N THR A 794 11.06 35.15 45.70
CA THR A 794 11.00 34.93 47.16
C THR A 794 9.83 34.04 47.58
N THR A 795 8.82 33.85 46.71
CA THR A 795 7.61 33.05 46.97
C THR A 795 7.45 31.92 45.95
N LEU A 796 7.04 30.74 46.44
CA LEU A 796 6.75 29.56 45.63
C LEU A 796 5.36 29.73 44.98
N ASP A 797 5.30 30.31 43.77
CA ASP A 797 4.03 30.41 43.02
C ASP A 797 3.72 29.12 42.27
N SER A 798 2.45 28.74 42.21
CA SER A 798 1.98 27.51 41.54
C SER A 798 2.35 27.46 40.06
N CYS A 799 2.31 28.60 39.37
CA CYS A 799 2.70 28.70 37.96
C CYS A 799 4.20 28.41 37.75
N LEU A 800 5.05 28.92 38.63
CA LEU A 800 6.51 28.72 38.53
C LEU A 800 6.86 27.24 38.68
N LEU A 801 6.24 26.53 39.63
CA LEU A 801 6.52 25.11 39.86
C LEU A 801 5.98 24.20 38.74
N ALA A 802 4.84 24.55 38.15
CA ALA A 802 4.27 23.81 37.04
C ALA A 802 5.16 23.88 35.78
N ASP A 803 5.88 24.99 35.60
CA ASP A 803 6.74 25.23 34.45
C ASP A 803 8.18 24.73 34.63
N ILE A 804 8.55 24.23 35.82
CA ILE A 804 9.89 23.67 36.06
C ILE A 804 10.21 22.58 35.03
N ARG A 805 11.46 22.60 34.56
CA ARG A 805 12.04 21.61 33.65
C ARG A 805 13.31 21.02 34.25
N PRO A 806 13.62 19.75 33.92
CA PRO A 806 14.92 19.16 34.22
C PRO A 806 16.04 19.84 33.41
N SER A 807 17.28 19.44 33.65
CA SER A 807 18.44 19.95 32.91
C SER A 807 18.37 19.66 31.41
N GLN A 808 19.26 20.29 30.65
CA GLN A 808 19.43 20.03 29.22
C GLN A 808 19.92 18.60 28.91
N LEU A 809 20.21 17.78 29.93
CA LEU A 809 20.62 16.39 29.74
C LEU A 809 19.55 15.58 29.00
N PHE A 810 18.26 15.86 29.27
CA PHE A 810 17.12 15.26 28.58
C PHE A 810 15.92 16.21 28.51
N SER A 811 15.08 16.04 27.50
CA SER A 811 13.82 16.78 27.36
C SER A 811 12.62 15.91 27.71
N LEU A 812 11.66 16.44 28.47
CA LEU A 812 10.47 15.69 28.87
C LEU A 812 9.56 15.37 27.66
N PRO A 813 9.27 14.08 27.40
CA PRO A 813 8.38 13.68 26.30
C PRO A 813 6.90 14.05 26.52
N PHE A 814 6.07 13.67 25.55
CA PHE A 814 4.60 13.80 25.54
C PHE A 814 4.07 15.24 25.47
N GLN A 815 4.85 16.18 24.94
CA GLN A 815 4.37 17.52 24.60
C GLN A 815 3.74 17.48 23.20
N SER A 816 2.46 17.09 23.10
CA SER A 816 1.79 16.97 21.81
C SER A 816 1.36 18.34 21.26
N LYS A 817 1.72 18.62 20.00
CA LYS A 817 1.09 19.69 19.20
C LYS A 817 -0.05 19.18 18.33
N LEU A 818 -0.32 17.87 18.36
CA LEU A 818 -1.32 17.21 17.53
C LEU A 818 -2.72 17.42 18.12
N CYS A 819 -3.58 18.13 17.39
CA CYS A 819 -4.88 18.60 17.84
C CYS A 819 -5.90 17.44 17.96
N LEU A 820 -5.90 16.53 16.98
CA LEU A 820 -6.87 15.43 16.90
C LEU A 820 -6.78 14.42 18.05
N ILE A 821 -5.57 14.16 18.55
CA ILE A 821 -5.33 13.20 19.64
C ILE A 821 -5.39 13.87 21.02
N LYS A 822 -5.41 15.20 21.09
CA LYS A 822 -5.39 15.95 22.35
C LYS A 822 -6.49 15.51 23.34
N PRO A 823 -7.74 15.24 22.92
CA PRO A 823 -8.79 14.77 23.84
C PRO A 823 -8.41 13.46 24.55
N PHE A 824 -7.92 12.46 23.80
CA PHE A 824 -7.48 11.17 24.34
C PHE A 824 -6.35 11.29 25.38
N VAL A 825 -5.45 12.26 25.21
CA VAL A 825 -4.23 12.35 26.03
C VAL A 825 -4.40 13.31 27.20
N GLN A 826 -5.21 14.38 27.08
CA GLN A 826 -5.33 15.41 28.13
C GLN A 826 -5.78 14.82 29.48
N HIS A 827 -6.67 13.82 29.45
CA HIS A 827 -7.14 13.11 30.64
C HIS A 827 -6.12 12.15 31.26
N LEU A 828 -5.03 11.84 30.56
CA LEU A 828 -3.96 10.96 31.06
C LEU A 828 -2.96 11.71 31.94
N PHE A 829 -2.87 13.04 31.83
CA PHE A 829 -1.94 13.85 32.61
C PHE A 829 -2.52 14.26 33.96
N ARG A 830 -1.66 14.37 34.98
CA ARG A 830 -1.98 14.94 36.28
C ARG A 830 -2.18 16.45 36.16
N ASP A 831 -3.12 16.97 36.93
CA ASP A 831 -3.19 18.40 37.20
C ASP A 831 -2.11 18.74 38.23
N PHE A 832 -1.42 19.87 38.07
CA PHE A 832 -0.44 20.31 39.04
C PHE A 832 -1.15 20.77 40.32
N VAL A 833 -0.76 20.23 41.47
CA VAL A 833 -1.34 20.55 42.78
C VAL A 833 -0.25 21.07 43.71
N LEU A 834 -0.48 22.25 44.29
CA LEU A 834 0.38 22.81 45.32
C LEU A 834 0.06 22.16 46.68
N GLY A 835 1.08 21.68 47.39
CA GLY A 835 0.89 20.95 48.64
C GLY A 835 0.32 21.80 49.79
N LYS A 836 -0.34 21.15 50.76
CA LYS A 836 -1.12 21.81 51.82
C LYS A 836 -0.30 22.77 52.67
N ARG A 837 0.97 22.44 52.92
CA ARG A 837 1.88 23.32 53.70
C ARG A 837 2.18 24.63 52.97
N PHE A 838 2.23 24.60 51.65
CA PHE A 838 2.46 25.78 50.83
C PHE A 838 1.18 26.61 50.67
N SER A 839 0.02 25.97 50.47
CA SER A 839 -1.26 26.69 50.42
C SER A 839 -1.57 27.39 51.75
N ALA A 840 -1.27 26.75 52.88
CA ALA A 840 -1.44 27.35 54.21
C ALA A 840 -0.49 28.54 54.46
N ALA A 841 0.75 28.48 53.96
CA ALA A 841 1.72 29.58 54.07
C ALA A 841 1.33 30.80 53.23
N THR A 842 0.81 30.59 52.01
CA THR A 842 0.27 31.66 51.16
C THR A 842 -1.00 32.29 51.75
N ASP A 843 -1.86 31.50 52.38
CA ASP A 843 -3.07 31.99 53.07
C ASP A 843 -2.76 32.71 54.39
N ALA A 844 -1.70 32.30 55.09
CA ALA A 844 -1.22 33.00 56.29
C ALA A 844 -0.62 34.37 55.93
N SER A 845 0.15 34.46 54.84
CA SER A 845 0.70 35.70 54.29
C SER A 845 -0.40 36.69 53.87
N SER A 846 -1.46 36.20 53.21
CA SER A 846 -2.60 37.03 52.81
C SER A 846 -3.42 37.53 54.01
N LYS A 847 -3.56 36.73 55.08
CA LYS A 847 -4.20 37.16 56.33
C LYS A 847 -3.37 38.19 57.11
N THR A 848 -2.04 38.09 57.12
CA THR A 848 -1.18 39.10 57.79
C THR A 848 -1.20 40.47 57.10
N ASN A 849 -1.51 40.55 55.80
CA ASN A 849 -1.67 41.82 55.09
C ASN A 849 -3.05 42.49 55.27
N THR A 850 -4.01 41.82 55.93
CA THR A 850 -5.35 42.41 56.21
C THR A 850 -5.44 43.19 57.54
N GLY A 851 -4.34 43.29 58.30
CA GLY A 851 -4.25 44.12 59.51
C GLY A 851 -4.11 45.63 59.26
N ARG A 852 -3.92 46.07 58.00
CA ARG A 852 -3.85 47.50 57.63
C ARG A 852 -4.58 47.78 56.32
N LYS A 853 -5.91 47.65 56.34
CA LYS A 853 -6.87 48.50 55.59
C LYS A 853 -8.28 47.92 55.76
N ALA A 854 -8.95 48.34 56.83
CA ALA A 854 -10.39 48.19 56.93
C ALA A 854 -11.09 49.14 55.93
N LYS A 855 -12.17 48.62 55.32
CA LYS A 855 -13.24 49.29 54.57
C LYS A 855 -12.91 49.84 53.17
N ARG A 856 -13.19 49.02 52.15
CA ARG A 856 -14.08 49.43 51.03
C ARG A 856 -14.70 48.22 50.32
N LYS A 857 -16.03 48.14 50.38
CA LYS A 857 -16.94 47.20 49.68
C LYS A 857 -16.75 47.25 48.15
N ARG A 858 -16.87 46.10 47.49
CA ARG A 858 -17.46 45.88 46.14
C ARG A 858 -17.69 44.38 45.96
N GLN A 859 -18.87 43.87 46.31
CA GLN A 859 -19.99 43.54 45.40
C GLN A 859 -19.65 42.51 44.32
N SER A 860 -20.12 41.30 44.57
CA SER A 860 -20.20 40.15 43.67
C SER A 860 -21.19 40.40 42.52
N TYR A 861 -20.78 40.13 41.29
CA TYR A 861 -21.71 39.91 40.17
C TYR A 861 -21.77 38.41 39.88
N GLN A 862 -22.90 37.79 40.23
CA GLN A 862 -23.33 36.49 39.72
C GLN A 862 -23.97 36.69 38.34
N GLY A 863 -23.42 36.04 37.32
CA GLY A 863 -23.97 36.00 35.96
C GLY A 863 -24.94 34.82 35.79
N VAL A 864 -26.22 35.18 35.86
CA VAL A 864 -27.48 34.55 35.45
C VAL A 864 -27.42 33.27 34.57
N ASP A 865 -28.15 32.25 35.04
CA ASP A 865 -28.49 30.99 34.36
C ASP A 865 -29.61 31.19 33.32
N VAL A 866 -29.26 31.02 32.04
CA VAL A 866 -30.06 31.37 30.85
C VAL A 866 -31.26 30.42 30.61
N ARG A 867 -31.44 29.38 31.42
CA ARG A 867 -32.56 28.42 31.24
C ARG A 867 -33.84 28.77 32.00
N LYS A 868 -33.84 29.85 32.79
CA LYS A 868 -35.02 30.31 33.56
C LYS A 868 -35.86 31.42 32.89
N LEU A 869 -35.43 31.98 31.76
CA LEU A 869 -36.10 33.10 31.09
C LEU A 869 -36.99 32.72 29.89
N ALA A 870 -37.00 31.46 29.45
CA ALA A 870 -37.78 31.03 28.27
C ALA A 870 -39.22 30.58 28.58
N ARG A 871 -39.80 30.96 29.73
CA ARG A 871 -41.19 30.60 30.10
C ARG A 871 -42.11 31.78 30.41
N ILE A 872 -41.66 33.03 30.23
CA ILE A 872 -42.49 34.21 30.54
C ILE A 872 -42.37 35.18 29.36
N ALA A 873 -43.49 35.37 28.65
CA ALA A 873 -43.72 36.19 27.45
C ALA A 873 -43.10 35.65 26.15
N GLY A 874 -43.83 35.17 25.13
CA GLY A 874 -45.23 35.35 24.80
C GLY A 874 -45.49 36.74 24.23
N GLY A 875 -45.56 36.87 22.89
CA GLY A 875 -46.15 38.02 22.21
C GLY A 875 -45.29 38.69 21.13
N ASP A 876 -45.53 38.28 19.88
CA ASP A 876 -45.59 39.05 18.62
C ASP A 876 -44.77 40.34 18.45
N PHE A 877 -43.77 40.29 17.56
CA PHE A 877 -43.75 40.97 16.24
C PHE A 877 -42.57 40.49 15.39
#